data_AF-A0A0U5JAB1-F1
#
_entry.id   AF-A0A0U5JAB1-F1
#
_cell.length_a   1.000
_cell.length_b   1.000
_cell.length_c   1.000
_cell.angle_alpha   90.00
_cell.angle_beta   90.00
_cell.angle_gamma   90.00
#
_symmetry.space_group_name_H-M   'P 1'
#
loop_
_entity.id
_entity.type
_entity.pdbx_description
1 polymer ?
#
loop_
_entity_poly.entity_id
_entity_poly.type
_entity_poly.pdbx_seq_one_letter_code
_entity_poly.pdbx_strand_id
1 'polypeptide(L)'
;MNSSFSQERYQQNLELLVERNPLAAYRLEWVWDSHELTPCLTDQGEPNLSKTRYGMTDYYHAQTGALQEAVEGVKPELLSTAEVIYVYGLGLGYGYQALLPWLQEKPQNHLVFLEDDLEVIYYFLQTELATSLLKNPQVTLFYFHDYQQDYVNFCKLNSSFINKRIDFLALPYYAIRREAEALTLCYAMLHDAKLMTALHNEYLSGQSGFLKNFYHNLLSLPQAYLASGLFNQFKNVPAIICGAGPSLQKNIHLLKELGQKGLIFAGGSSLNVLNEAGIMPHFGLGVDPNKEQSHRLLTNHTFHLPFLYRQRISHEAFELMQGPKLYVPGSANRLSSWFEERLGMPEEPLDEGHNVVNLCTEIAYKMGCSPIIYVGMDLAFTEVQTYAPGIATHPLWIELSQPYATQAQEVVLRPDIYNEWIKTKWEWVAEAGWLGQFAKNHPKIQMINATEGGLGFAPVPNQTLANVKEEYLARSYDLSGWVHAEIQSHPLEIKQPALLSLINELKTSLDKCLAACNSILVEKATQKQFSPSPIETLEFYTPNTIVQDSAMKEEIGYKHFLEMFDMAYQYLQSSQHMTHTQPATLFFDHLERYHFLQETLSQNLALMQQAIQRFIFAPPPMALKKYERLVPKEPGEVYAFADGRLQIKDPILDLSIDEPFAPDPAKDHFKKFFPNGQIKFEMYYLHQQLHGPSRFYHENGQLLSESWFYRDKKLGKSLQYYKTGALYSLCRYRDGLLDGTQEYFYSNGSPHIVMQYKEGLLEGEVCVYTIEGQLLRELHYKAGKRHGTEKMWSTHGQQLMECHYQEGIPVGQAKQWDAKGHLFKEVDIHAFPEDFDLTIWNEQGQCVKSFVNGVEDYSQLYEQTQQKVDLLETALKDILIQMEPIVQEHLTQAKEVDLNLAEEFATIKEAMKNMQALKDNLAETMQKNIEQAEEAKRKRQSSEPS
;
A
#
# COMPACT_ATOMS: atom_id res chain seq x y z
N MET A 1 6.48 -20.44 55.50
CA MET A 1 5.39 -20.84 54.58
C MET A 1 4.80 -19.57 54.03
N ASN A 2 4.97 -19.36 52.73
CA ASN A 2 4.58 -18.16 51.97
C ASN A 2 3.10 -17.82 52.21
N SER A 3 2.80 -16.77 52.97
CA SER A 3 1.41 -16.28 53.14
C SER A 3 0.85 -15.62 51.88
N SER A 4 1.69 -15.42 50.86
CA SER A 4 1.34 -14.62 49.68
C SER A 4 0.73 -15.42 48.52
N PHE A 5 0.91 -16.74 48.49
CA PHE A 5 0.33 -17.65 47.49
C PHE A 5 -0.65 -18.61 48.19
N SER A 6 -1.92 -18.62 47.76
CA SER A 6 -2.98 -19.42 48.38
C SER A 6 -3.71 -20.31 47.37
N GLN A 7 -3.75 -21.61 47.66
CA GLN A 7 -4.53 -22.59 46.86
C GLN A 7 -6.04 -22.38 46.97
N GLU A 8 -6.53 -21.88 48.10
CA GLU A 8 -7.94 -21.50 48.23
C GLU A 8 -8.29 -20.33 47.31
N ARG A 9 -7.39 -19.34 47.22
CA ARG A 9 -7.54 -18.19 46.34
C ARG A 9 -7.43 -18.58 44.87
N TYR A 10 -6.57 -19.53 44.54
CA TYR A 10 -6.48 -20.10 43.19
C TYR A 10 -7.85 -20.59 42.70
N GLN A 11 -8.56 -21.38 43.51
CA GLN A 11 -9.87 -21.90 43.11
C GLN A 11 -10.90 -20.78 42.90
N GLN A 12 -10.95 -19.80 43.79
CA GLN A 12 -11.84 -18.64 43.65
C GLN A 12 -11.54 -17.84 42.37
N ASN A 13 -10.27 -17.59 42.08
CA ASN A 13 -9.88 -16.83 40.89
C ASN A 13 -9.99 -17.67 39.61
N LEU A 14 -9.87 -19.00 39.68
CA LEU A 14 -10.11 -19.91 38.56
C LEU A 14 -11.58 -19.85 38.13
N GLU A 15 -12.53 -19.83 39.06
CA GLU A 15 -13.96 -19.63 38.75
C GLU A 15 -14.20 -18.31 38.00
N LEU A 16 -13.58 -17.21 38.45
CA LEU A 16 -13.64 -15.92 37.75
C LEU A 16 -13.01 -15.97 36.36
N LEU A 17 -11.90 -16.72 36.20
CA LEU A 17 -11.24 -16.90 34.91
C LEU A 17 -12.09 -17.76 33.97
N VAL A 18 -12.82 -18.77 34.46
CA VAL A 18 -13.73 -19.59 33.64
C VAL A 18 -14.82 -18.71 33.02
N GLU A 19 -15.36 -17.75 33.76
CA GLU A 19 -16.39 -16.83 33.25
C GLU A 19 -15.85 -15.90 32.15
N ARG A 20 -14.57 -15.50 32.23
CA ARG A 20 -13.97 -14.51 31.32
C ARG A 20 -13.16 -15.09 30.17
N ASN A 21 -12.47 -16.20 30.39
CA ASN A 21 -11.61 -16.88 29.43
C ASN A 21 -11.64 -18.41 29.66
N PRO A 22 -12.73 -19.09 29.23
CA PRO A 22 -12.92 -20.52 29.43
C PRO A 22 -11.79 -21.38 28.85
N LEU A 23 -11.19 -20.96 27.73
CA LEU A 23 -10.13 -21.71 27.07
C LEU A 23 -8.82 -21.69 27.87
N ALA A 24 -8.44 -20.54 28.43
CA ALA A 24 -7.29 -20.44 29.31
C ALA A 24 -7.50 -21.28 30.58
N ALA A 25 -8.69 -21.18 31.19
CA ALA A 25 -9.04 -21.98 32.37
C ALA A 25 -8.97 -23.49 32.10
N TYR A 26 -9.49 -23.97 30.96
CA TYR A 26 -9.40 -25.37 30.56
C TYR A 26 -7.95 -25.84 30.38
N ARG A 27 -7.09 -25.01 29.79
CA ARG A 27 -5.67 -25.33 29.59
C ARG A 27 -4.89 -25.40 30.91
N LEU A 28 -5.30 -24.65 31.94
CA LEU A 28 -4.69 -24.69 33.27
C LEU A 28 -4.86 -26.06 33.97
N GLU A 29 -5.88 -26.85 33.61
CA GLU A 29 -6.06 -28.23 34.13
C GLU A 29 -4.88 -29.14 33.78
N TRP A 30 -4.08 -28.78 32.77
CA TRP A 30 -2.97 -29.58 32.24
C TRP A 30 -1.58 -29.07 32.67
N VAL A 31 -1.50 -28.06 33.56
CA VAL A 31 -0.22 -27.52 34.08
C VAL A 31 0.46 -28.48 35.07
N TRP A 32 -0.13 -29.66 35.33
CA TRP A 32 0.45 -30.68 36.20
C TRP A 32 1.58 -31.46 35.53
N ASP A 33 2.79 -30.90 35.57
CA ASP A 33 4.04 -31.60 35.95
C ASP A 33 5.32 -30.79 35.69
N SER A 34 5.28 -29.63 35.01
CA SER A 34 6.51 -28.96 34.54
C SER A 34 7.34 -28.25 35.63
N HIS A 35 6.71 -27.70 36.69
CA HIS A 35 7.34 -26.99 37.83
C HIS A 35 8.62 -26.20 37.47
N GLU A 36 8.64 -25.50 36.32
CA GLU A 36 9.85 -24.80 35.89
C GLU A 36 10.02 -23.47 36.65
N LEU A 37 8.93 -22.89 37.14
CA LEU A 37 8.92 -21.66 37.93
C LEU A 37 8.90 -21.94 39.43
N THR A 38 9.79 -21.25 40.15
CA THR A 38 9.89 -21.31 41.61
C THR A 38 9.41 -19.99 42.24
N PRO A 39 8.37 -20.02 43.10
CA PRO A 39 7.95 -18.85 43.85
C PRO A 39 9.03 -18.35 44.79
N CYS A 40 9.28 -17.05 44.79
CA CYS A 40 10.24 -16.38 45.66
C CYS A 40 9.68 -15.04 46.14
N LEU A 41 10.49 -14.28 46.88
CA LEU A 41 10.18 -12.91 47.30
C LEU A 41 11.25 -11.96 46.76
N THR A 42 10.89 -10.69 46.56
CA THR A 42 11.86 -9.60 46.37
C THR A 42 12.58 -9.29 47.68
N ASP A 43 13.63 -8.46 47.62
CA ASP A 43 14.34 -7.96 48.81
C ASP A 43 13.41 -7.13 49.72
N GLN A 44 12.33 -6.58 49.17
CA GLN A 44 11.30 -5.85 49.90
C GLN A 44 10.17 -6.75 50.45
N GLY A 45 10.23 -8.06 50.21
CA GLY A 45 9.24 -9.04 50.69
C GLY A 45 7.99 -9.18 49.81
N GLU A 46 8.01 -8.65 48.58
CA GLU A 46 6.90 -8.77 47.63
C GLU A 46 6.98 -10.12 46.89
N PRO A 47 5.84 -10.76 46.55
CA PRO A 47 5.81 -11.98 45.75
C PRO A 47 6.52 -11.83 44.40
N ASN A 48 7.29 -12.84 44.03
CA ASN A 48 7.98 -12.92 42.75
C ASN A 48 8.06 -14.38 42.25
N LEU A 49 8.42 -14.56 40.98
CA LEU A 49 8.68 -15.84 40.35
C LEU A 49 10.11 -15.86 39.81
N SER A 50 10.75 -17.01 39.90
CA SER A 50 12.09 -17.22 39.36
C SER A 50 12.15 -18.46 38.48
N LYS A 51 13.04 -18.44 37.49
CA LYS A 51 13.29 -19.54 36.58
C LYS A 51 14.79 -19.79 36.51
N THR A 52 15.22 -21.01 36.81
CA THR A 52 16.66 -21.36 36.75
C THR A 52 16.96 -22.14 35.47
N ARG A 53 17.81 -21.58 34.61
CA ARG A 53 18.27 -22.22 33.36
C ARG A 53 19.78 -22.07 33.24
N TYR A 54 20.46 -23.17 32.91
CA TYR A 54 21.92 -23.20 32.71
C TYR A 54 22.75 -22.61 33.87
N GLY A 55 22.26 -22.73 35.12
CA GLY A 55 22.94 -22.21 36.31
C GLY A 55 22.74 -20.71 36.57
N MET A 56 21.94 -20.02 35.76
CA MET A 56 21.50 -18.64 36.01
C MET A 56 20.03 -18.64 36.46
N THR A 57 19.71 -17.82 37.46
CA THR A 57 18.34 -17.61 37.93
C THR A 57 17.84 -16.28 37.41
N ASP A 58 16.83 -16.34 36.56
CA ASP A 58 16.08 -15.18 36.11
C ASP A 58 14.89 -14.94 37.02
N TYR A 59 14.53 -13.67 37.22
CA TYR A 59 13.36 -13.26 37.99
C TYR A 59 12.38 -12.54 37.08
N TYR A 60 11.09 -12.79 37.27
CA TYR A 60 10.02 -12.15 36.49
C TYR A 60 9.81 -10.68 36.88
N HIS A 61 10.19 -10.31 38.11
CA HIS A 61 10.24 -8.93 38.59
C HIS A 61 11.59 -8.61 39.21
N ALA A 62 11.98 -7.34 39.23
CA ALA A 62 13.20 -6.85 39.85
C ALA A 62 13.27 -7.22 41.34
N GLN A 63 14.41 -7.74 41.78
CA GLN A 63 14.62 -8.07 43.20
C GLN A 63 14.59 -6.84 44.11
N THR A 64 14.90 -5.66 43.57
CA THR A 64 14.86 -4.39 44.29
C THR A 64 13.44 -3.93 44.62
N GLY A 65 12.41 -4.44 43.93
CA GLY A 65 11.00 -4.09 44.15
C GLY A 65 10.18 -4.26 42.88
N ALA A 66 9.13 -5.08 42.93
CA ALA A 66 8.31 -5.44 41.78
C ALA A 66 7.30 -4.35 41.40
N LEU A 67 6.66 -3.70 42.39
CA LEU A 67 5.78 -2.57 42.10
C LEU A 67 6.56 -1.36 41.60
N GLN A 68 7.73 -1.10 42.19
CA GLN A 68 8.61 -0.01 41.76
C GLN A 68 9.05 -0.18 40.31
N GLU A 69 9.50 -1.39 39.94
CA GLU A 69 9.84 -1.74 38.56
C GLU A 69 8.65 -1.50 37.61
N ALA A 70 7.45 -1.95 37.99
CA ALA A 70 6.26 -1.75 37.18
C ALA A 70 5.91 -0.27 36.98
N VAL A 71 6.06 0.57 38.02
CA VAL A 71 5.79 2.01 37.93
C VAL A 71 6.85 2.72 37.08
N GLU A 72 8.13 2.39 37.24
CA GLU A 72 9.23 2.96 36.45
C GLU A 72 9.17 2.53 34.97
N GLY A 73 8.62 1.34 34.69
CA GLY A 73 8.42 0.86 33.33
C GLY A 73 7.31 1.55 32.54
N VAL A 74 6.39 2.26 33.21
CA VAL A 74 5.29 2.98 32.56
C VAL A 74 5.75 4.36 32.12
N LYS A 75 5.83 4.58 30.81
CA LYS A 75 6.19 5.88 30.23
C LYS A 75 5.02 6.87 30.29
N PRO A 76 5.21 8.12 30.77
CA PRO A 76 4.15 9.13 30.81
C PRO A 76 3.55 9.47 29.44
N GLU A 77 4.37 9.44 28.38
CA GLU A 77 3.94 9.75 27.02
C GLU A 77 2.85 8.78 26.54
N LEU A 78 3.03 7.49 26.82
CA LEU A 78 2.09 6.41 26.47
C LEU A 78 0.70 6.64 27.09
N LEU A 79 0.66 7.09 28.36
CA LEU A 79 -0.60 7.34 29.07
C LEU A 79 -1.40 8.53 28.52
N SER A 80 -0.71 9.51 27.92
CA SER A 80 -1.34 10.74 27.43
C SER A 80 -2.13 10.54 26.13
N THR A 81 -1.72 9.57 25.31
CA THR A 81 -2.26 9.31 23.99
C THR A 81 -3.12 8.06 23.91
N ALA A 82 -2.82 7.02 24.68
CA ALA A 82 -3.51 5.75 24.59
C ALA A 82 -4.95 5.79 25.15
N GLU A 83 -5.82 4.98 24.56
CA GLU A 83 -7.10 4.53 25.12
C GLU A 83 -7.04 3.03 25.46
N VAL A 84 -6.15 2.28 24.80
CA VAL A 84 -5.96 0.84 25.05
C VAL A 84 -4.47 0.58 25.13
N ILE A 85 -4.04 -0.15 26.16
CA ILE A 85 -2.64 -0.56 26.31
C ILE A 85 -2.59 -2.08 26.32
N TYR A 86 -1.92 -2.65 25.32
CA TYR A 86 -1.51 -4.05 25.35
C TYR A 86 -0.29 -4.19 26.25
N VAL A 87 -0.33 -5.11 27.20
CA VAL A 87 0.77 -5.41 28.12
C VAL A 87 1.26 -6.83 27.84
N TYR A 88 2.45 -6.98 27.27
CA TYR A 88 3.09 -8.29 27.13
C TYR A 88 3.77 -8.69 28.43
N GLY A 89 3.28 -9.80 28.97
CA GLY A 89 3.63 -10.34 30.27
C GLY A 89 2.66 -9.93 31.36
N LEU A 90 2.20 -10.91 32.13
CA LEU A 90 1.36 -10.71 33.31
C LEU A 90 2.19 -10.64 34.59
N GLY A 91 3.24 -11.46 34.67
CA GLY A 91 4.00 -11.69 35.90
C GLY A 91 3.07 -12.04 37.06
N LEU A 92 3.03 -11.19 38.10
CA LEU A 92 2.12 -11.36 39.24
C LEU A 92 1.13 -10.19 39.37
N GLY A 93 0.91 -9.42 38.30
CA GLY A 93 -0.10 -8.36 38.25
C GLY A 93 0.36 -6.96 38.69
N TYR A 94 1.65 -6.73 38.95
CA TYR A 94 2.13 -5.39 39.34
C TYR A 94 1.96 -4.34 38.24
N GLY A 95 2.02 -4.73 36.96
CA GLY A 95 1.68 -3.83 35.84
C GLY A 95 0.24 -3.30 35.92
N TYR A 96 -0.71 -4.15 36.34
CA TYR A 96 -2.09 -3.72 36.57
C TYR A 96 -2.17 -2.71 37.72
N GLN A 97 -1.44 -2.95 38.82
CA GLN A 97 -1.39 -2.03 39.95
C GLN A 97 -0.78 -0.68 39.57
N ALA A 98 0.29 -0.67 38.76
CA ALA A 98 0.94 0.55 38.26
C ALA A 98 0.03 1.37 37.33
N LEU A 99 -0.74 0.69 36.46
CA LEU A 99 -1.63 1.33 35.49
C LEU A 99 -3.05 1.60 36.02
N LEU A 100 -3.38 1.16 37.23
CA LEU A 100 -4.70 1.32 37.83
C LEU A 100 -5.18 2.78 37.91
N PRO A 101 -4.32 3.78 38.27
CA PRO A 101 -4.75 5.18 38.28
C PRO A 101 -5.17 5.69 36.90
N TRP A 102 -4.43 5.34 35.85
CA TRP A 102 -4.77 5.69 34.47
C TRP A 102 -6.05 5.00 34.02
N LEU A 103 -6.23 3.73 34.38
CA LEU A 103 -7.44 2.97 34.05
C LEU A 103 -8.69 3.60 34.68
N GLN A 104 -8.57 4.11 35.91
CA GLN A 104 -9.66 4.77 36.66
C GLN A 104 -9.95 6.21 36.19
N GLU A 105 -9.02 6.86 35.48
CA GLU A 105 -9.18 8.24 35.02
C GLU A 105 -10.31 8.37 33.99
N LYS A 106 -10.43 7.39 33.08
CA LYS A 106 -11.37 7.42 31.96
C LYS A 106 -12.05 6.06 31.77
N PRO A 107 -13.39 5.99 31.69
CA PRO A 107 -14.11 4.72 31.52
C PRO A 107 -13.81 4.03 30.17
N GLN A 108 -13.36 4.78 29.15
CA GLN A 108 -12.94 4.22 27.87
C GLN A 108 -11.56 3.56 27.89
N ASN A 109 -10.75 3.77 28.94
CA ASN A 109 -9.42 3.19 29.01
C ASN A 109 -9.51 1.67 29.19
N HIS A 110 -8.67 0.91 28.49
CA HIS A 110 -8.63 -0.55 28.60
C HIS A 110 -7.19 -1.07 28.72
N LEU A 111 -7.02 -2.17 29.47
CA LEU A 111 -5.77 -2.94 29.54
C LEU A 111 -5.98 -4.34 29.00
N VAL A 112 -5.04 -4.80 28.19
CA VAL A 112 -5.05 -6.16 27.65
C VAL A 112 -3.73 -6.85 27.96
N PHE A 113 -3.75 -7.79 28.90
CA PHE A 113 -2.57 -8.59 29.25
C PHE A 113 -2.43 -9.77 28.28
N LEU A 114 -1.28 -9.86 27.62
CA LEU A 114 -0.89 -10.96 26.75
C LEU A 114 0.10 -11.84 27.53
N GLU A 115 -0.24 -13.12 27.74
CA GLU A 115 0.60 -14.06 28.48
C GLU A 115 0.78 -15.36 27.70
N ASP A 116 2.01 -15.84 27.61
CA ASP A 116 2.39 -17.04 26.85
C ASP A 116 2.85 -18.22 27.74
N ASP A 117 2.94 -18.01 29.05
CA ASP A 117 3.32 -19.03 30.03
C ASP A 117 2.17 -19.32 31.02
N LEU A 118 1.56 -20.51 30.90
CA LEU A 118 0.48 -20.96 31.79
C LEU A 118 0.92 -21.06 33.26
N GLU A 119 2.20 -21.34 33.55
CA GLU A 119 2.66 -21.39 34.95
C GLU A 119 2.61 -20.00 35.59
N VAL A 120 2.86 -18.94 34.82
CA VAL A 120 2.72 -17.56 35.31
C VAL A 120 1.28 -17.26 35.69
N ILE A 121 0.32 -17.63 34.82
CA ILE A 121 -1.12 -17.48 35.12
C ILE A 121 -1.49 -18.30 36.36
N TYR A 122 -1.02 -19.53 36.47
CA TYR A 122 -1.27 -20.40 37.63
C TYR A 122 -0.83 -19.76 38.95
N TYR A 123 0.38 -19.17 39.01
CA TYR A 123 0.86 -18.49 40.21
C TYR A 123 0.19 -17.14 40.43
N PHE A 124 -0.13 -16.39 39.38
CA PHE A 124 -0.89 -15.15 39.47
C PHE A 124 -2.26 -15.37 40.14
N LEU A 125 -3.00 -16.42 39.75
CA LEU A 125 -4.32 -16.73 40.32
C LEU A 125 -4.28 -17.00 41.83
N GLN A 126 -3.11 -17.29 42.41
CA GLN A 126 -2.94 -17.46 43.87
C GLN A 126 -2.77 -16.12 44.62
N THR A 127 -2.66 -14.99 43.91
CA THR A 127 -2.44 -13.65 44.47
C THR A 127 -3.74 -12.86 44.65
N GLU A 128 -3.72 -11.85 45.51
CA GLU A 128 -4.86 -10.94 45.71
C GLU A 128 -5.08 -10.01 44.50
N LEU A 129 -4.00 -9.63 43.80
CA LEU A 129 -4.07 -8.82 42.59
C LEU A 129 -4.87 -9.51 41.48
N ALA A 130 -4.83 -10.84 41.40
CA ALA A 130 -5.66 -11.59 40.45
C ALA A 130 -7.16 -11.39 40.67
N THR A 131 -7.61 -11.34 41.93
CA THR A 131 -9.02 -11.09 42.24
C THR A 131 -9.44 -9.70 41.78
N SER A 132 -8.59 -8.69 42.01
CA SER A 132 -8.85 -7.31 41.61
C SER A 132 -8.86 -7.14 40.08
N LEU A 133 -7.89 -7.72 39.39
CA LEU A 133 -7.76 -7.66 37.94
C LEU A 133 -8.94 -8.37 37.25
N LEU A 134 -9.24 -9.62 37.64
CA LEU A 134 -10.29 -10.42 37.01
C LEU A 134 -11.70 -9.86 37.24
N LYS A 135 -11.91 -9.04 38.27
CA LYS A 135 -13.20 -8.35 38.50
C LYS A 135 -13.32 -7.05 37.71
N ASN A 136 -12.22 -6.46 37.23
CA ASN A 136 -12.26 -5.16 36.57
C ASN A 136 -12.74 -5.29 35.11
N PRO A 137 -13.86 -4.67 34.69
CA PRO A 137 -14.40 -4.80 33.33
C PRO A 137 -13.51 -4.17 32.25
N GLN A 138 -12.63 -3.22 32.60
CA GLN A 138 -11.70 -2.56 31.67
C GLN A 138 -10.42 -3.39 31.43
N VAL A 139 -10.33 -4.61 31.97
CA VAL A 139 -9.14 -5.47 31.83
C VAL A 139 -9.48 -6.81 31.17
N THR A 140 -8.70 -7.15 30.15
CA THR A 140 -8.73 -8.44 29.46
C THR A 140 -7.44 -9.22 29.72
N LEU A 141 -7.54 -10.49 30.07
CA LEU A 141 -6.41 -11.43 30.13
C LEU A 141 -6.50 -12.42 28.96
N PHE A 142 -5.50 -12.38 28.09
CA PHE A 142 -5.42 -13.15 26.87
C PHE A 142 -4.21 -14.08 26.90
N TYR A 143 -4.48 -15.38 26.98
CA TYR A 143 -3.46 -16.42 26.87
C TYR A 143 -3.29 -16.86 25.42
N PHE A 144 -2.04 -16.99 24.95
CA PHE A 144 -1.69 -17.53 23.64
C PHE A 144 -0.51 -18.49 23.75
N HIS A 145 -0.37 -19.43 22.83
CA HIS A 145 0.79 -20.34 22.83
C HIS A 145 1.84 -19.88 21.83
N ASP A 146 1.39 -19.49 20.65
CA ASP A 146 2.22 -19.03 19.55
C ASP A 146 1.42 -17.99 18.76
N TYR A 147 2.04 -16.85 18.46
CA TYR A 147 1.35 -15.77 17.76
C TYR A 147 0.81 -16.20 16.39
N GLN A 148 1.57 -16.99 15.62
CA GLN A 148 1.15 -17.39 14.28
C GLN A 148 -0.03 -18.36 14.34
N GLN A 149 -0.03 -19.30 15.27
CA GLN A 149 -1.13 -20.25 15.45
C GLN A 149 -2.40 -19.59 16.03
N ASP A 150 -2.23 -18.63 16.93
CA ASP A 150 -3.34 -17.92 17.58
C ASP A 150 -3.75 -16.63 16.84
N TYR A 151 -3.20 -16.36 15.65
CA TYR A 151 -3.40 -15.11 14.88
C TYR A 151 -4.88 -14.73 14.73
N VAL A 152 -5.76 -15.70 14.44
CA VAL A 152 -7.21 -15.44 14.30
C VAL A 152 -7.81 -14.88 15.60
N ASN A 153 -7.34 -15.33 16.76
CA ASN A 153 -7.82 -14.82 18.05
C ASN A 153 -7.25 -13.43 18.35
N PHE A 154 -6.02 -13.14 17.93
CA PHE A 154 -5.45 -11.79 17.96
C PHE A 154 -6.24 -10.82 17.08
N CYS A 155 -6.64 -11.22 15.87
CA CYS A 155 -7.52 -10.42 15.02
C CYS A 155 -8.85 -10.08 15.70
N LYS A 156 -9.47 -11.07 16.38
CA LYS A 156 -10.69 -10.84 17.16
C LYS A 156 -10.47 -9.88 18.32
N LEU A 157 -9.35 -10.01 19.03
CA LEU A 157 -8.97 -9.12 20.12
C LEU A 157 -8.81 -7.68 19.62
N ASN A 158 -8.04 -7.47 18.55
CA ASN A 158 -7.87 -6.15 17.91
C ASN A 158 -9.19 -5.58 17.39
N SER A 159 -10.09 -6.42 16.85
CA SER A 159 -11.41 -5.97 16.38
C SER A 159 -12.31 -5.40 17.48
N SER A 160 -12.00 -5.64 18.75
CA SER A 160 -12.74 -5.08 19.89
C SER A 160 -12.36 -3.62 20.19
N PHE A 161 -11.25 -3.14 19.61
CA PHE A 161 -10.65 -1.82 19.89
C PHE A 161 -10.48 -0.97 18.63
N ILE A 162 -11.32 -1.17 17.62
CA ILE A 162 -11.30 -0.40 16.37
C ILE A 162 -11.49 1.09 16.67
N ASN A 163 -10.71 1.93 15.98
CA ASN A 163 -10.71 3.40 16.12
C ASN A 163 -10.27 3.91 17.51
N LYS A 164 -9.72 3.03 18.35
CA LYS A 164 -9.06 3.43 19.59
C LYS A 164 -7.60 3.71 19.37
N ARG A 165 -7.07 4.68 20.12
CA ARG A 165 -5.61 4.88 20.20
C ARG A 165 -5.00 3.75 21.01
N ILE A 166 -4.35 2.82 20.33
CA ILE A 166 -3.72 1.64 20.93
C ILE A 166 -2.23 1.90 21.12
N ASP A 167 -1.71 1.46 22.26
CA ASP A 167 -0.28 1.45 22.56
C ASP A 167 0.13 0.08 23.15
N PHE A 168 1.44 -0.16 23.25
CA PHE A 168 2.01 -1.44 23.66
C PHE A 168 3.12 -1.26 24.70
N LEU A 169 3.09 -2.10 25.72
CA LEU A 169 4.07 -2.16 26.80
C LEU A 169 4.51 -3.61 27.01
N ALA A 170 5.81 -3.89 26.99
CA ALA A 170 6.34 -5.17 27.47
C ALA A 170 6.88 -4.98 28.89
N LEU A 171 6.51 -5.88 29.81
CA LEU A 171 7.10 -5.88 31.16
C LEU A 171 8.61 -6.20 31.09
N PRO A 172 9.46 -5.69 32.01
CA PRO A 172 10.91 -5.72 31.85
C PRO A 172 11.51 -7.12 31.60
N TYR A 173 11.05 -8.14 32.33
CA TYR A 173 11.49 -9.52 32.08
C TYR A 173 11.22 -9.96 30.64
N TYR A 174 10.03 -9.67 30.12
CA TYR A 174 9.61 -10.06 28.78
C TYR A 174 10.32 -9.20 27.72
N ALA A 175 10.47 -7.90 27.97
CA ALA A 175 11.21 -7.00 27.08
C ALA A 175 12.69 -7.43 26.91
N ILE A 176 13.31 -8.00 27.95
CA ILE A 176 14.73 -8.39 27.94
C ILE A 176 14.93 -9.86 27.54
N ARG A 177 14.14 -10.78 28.11
CA ARG A 177 14.32 -12.24 27.92
C ARG A 177 13.48 -12.81 26.77
N ARG A 178 12.46 -12.08 26.32
CA ARG A 178 11.53 -12.41 25.21
C ARG A 178 11.47 -11.26 24.20
N GLU A 179 12.61 -10.61 23.95
CA GLU A 179 12.66 -9.38 23.16
C GLU A 179 12.10 -9.58 21.75
N ALA A 180 12.43 -10.70 21.08
CA ALA A 180 11.95 -10.99 19.74
C ALA A 180 10.42 -11.12 19.71
N GLU A 181 9.86 -11.89 20.63
CA GLU A 181 8.42 -12.07 20.78
C GLU A 181 7.72 -10.75 21.14
N ALA A 182 8.29 -9.97 22.05
CA ALA A 182 7.77 -8.65 22.43
C ALA A 182 7.68 -7.69 21.24
N LEU A 183 8.71 -7.66 20.39
CA LEU A 183 8.72 -6.83 19.18
C LEU A 183 7.72 -7.34 18.13
N THR A 184 7.64 -8.66 17.94
CA THR A 184 6.65 -9.26 17.03
C THR A 184 5.23 -8.92 17.47
N LEU A 185 4.92 -9.05 18.76
CA LEU A 185 3.61 -8.71 19.31
C LEU A 185 3.34 -7.20 19.24
N CYS A 186 4.31 -6.36 19.60
CA CYS A 186 4.20 -4.91 19.45
C CYS A 186 3.86 -4.54 18.01
N TYR A 187 4.63 -5.09 17.05
CA TYR A 187 4.38 -4.86 15.64
C TYR A 187 2.99 -5.32 15.24
N ALA A 188 2.66 -6.57 15.54
CA ALA A 188 1.38 -7.16 15.18
C ALA A 188 0.22 -6.33 15.74
N MET A 189 0.23 -5.99 17.03
CA MET A 189 -0.87 -5.28 17.66
C MET A 189 -1.04 -3.87 17.09
N LEU A 190 0.06 -3.12 16.93
CA LEU A 190 -0.01 -1.76 16.42
C LEU A 190 -0.28 -1.70 14.91
N HIS A 191 0.31 -2.61 14.12
CA HIS A 191 0.08 -2.70 12.69
C HIS A 191 -1.34 -3.18 12.39
N ASP A 192 -1.78 -4.28 13.01
CA ASP A 192 -3.12 -4.83 12.79
C ASP A 192 -4.18 -3.83 13.27
N ALA A 193 -3.96 -3.13 14.38
CA ALA A 193 -4.84 -2.04 14.81
C ALA A 193 -4.96 -0.94 13.75
N LYS A 194 -3.82 -0.43 13.24
CA LYS A 194 -3.81 0.59 12.17
C LYS A 194 -4.48 0.09 10.90
N LEU A 195 -4.17 -1.14 10.48
CA LEU A 195 -4.74 -1.78 9.29
C LEU A 195 -6.25 -1.96 9.44
N MET A 196 -6.70 -2.48 10.58
CA MET A 196 -8.11 -2.66 10.89
C MET A 196 -8.84 -1.32 10.93
N THR A 197 -8.28 -0.29 11.56
CA THR A 197 -8.86 1.07 11.53
C THR A 197 -8.89 1.66 10.12
N ALA A 198 -7.83 1.48 9.32
CA ALA A 198 -7.79 1.97 7.95
C ALA A 198 -8.83 1.27 7.07
N LEU A 199 -8.87 -0.07 7.09
CA LEU A 199 -9.86 -0.89 6.41
C LEU A 199 -11.27 -0.55 6.89
N HIS A 200 -11.47 -0.36 8.19
CA HIS A 200 -12.75 -0.02 8.77
C HIS A 200 -13.23 1.36 8.31
N ASN A 201 -12.39 2.40 8.41
CA ASN A 201 -12.71 3.74 7.91
C ASN A 201 -13.03 3.72 6.41
N GLU A 202 -12.30 2.91 5.65
CA GLU A 202 -12.53 2.72 4.22
C GLU A 202 -13.85 2.00 3.91
N TYR A 203 -14.25 1.01 4.72
CA TYR A 203 -15.53 0.32 4.55
C TYR A 203 -16.72 1.19 4.98
N LEU A 204 -16.54 2.04 5.99
CA LEU A 204 -17.61 2.93 6.47
C LEU A 204 -17.91 4.10 5.56
N SER A 205 -16.91 4.61 4.83
CA SER A 205 -17.15 5.73 3.91
C SER A 205 -18.01 5.33 2.71
N GLY A 206 -18.28 4.04 2.48
CA GLY A 206 -18.98 3.49 1.31
C GLY A 206 -18.21 3.63 -0.01
N GLN A 207 -17.30 4.60 -0.09
CA GLN A 207 -16.36 4.89 -1.15
C GLN A 207 -15.00 4.29 -0.84
N SER A 208 -14.83 2.99 -1.06
CA SER A 208 -13.52 2.36 -0.90
C SER A 208 -12.61 2.72 -2.08
N GLY A 209 -11.47 3.38 -1.78
CA GLY A 209 -10.41 3.62 -2.76
C GLY A 209 -9.91 2.30 -3.37
N PHE A 210 -9.87 1.24 -2.57
CA PHE A 210 -9.64 -0.14 -3.00
C PHE A 210 -10.68 -0.58 -4.04
N LEU A 211 -11.98 -0.40 -3.83
CA LEU A 211 -13.01 -0.86 -4.79
C LEU A 211 -12.98 -0.09 -6.10
N LYS A 212 -12.72 1.23 -6.04
CA LYS A 212 -12.42 2.02 -7.23
C LYS A 212 -11.25 1.39 -8.01
N ASN A 213 -10.11 1.19 -7.34
CA ASN A 213 -8.94 0.57 -7.95
C ASN A 213 -9.25 -0.83 -8.51
N PHE A 214 -9.95 -1.64 -7.73
CA PHE A 214 -10.31 -3.02 -8.06
C PHE A 214 -11.09 -3.10 -9.36
N TYR A 215 -12.23 -2.41 -9.49
CA TYR A 215 -13.07 -2.51 -10.68
C TYR A 215 -12.36 -2.00 -11.94
N HIS A 216 -11.60 -0.91 -11.81
CA HIS A 216 -10.84 -0.37 -12.93
C HIS A 216 -9.70 -1.30 -13.37
N ASN A 217 -8.96 -1.87 -12.43
CA ASN A 217 -7.82 -2.74 -12.72
C ASN A 217 -8.26 -4.14 -13.16
N LEU A 218 -9.41 -4.63 -12.68
CA LEU A 218 -10.00 -5.91 -13.08
C LEU A 218 -10.24 -5.95 -14.60
N LEU A 219 -10.68 -4.84 -15.19
CA LEU A 219 -10.93 -4.71 -16.63
C LEU A 219 -9.65 -4.77 -17.49
N SER A 220 -8.46 -4.74 -16.88
CA SER A 220 -7.18 -4.93 -17.57
C SER A 220 -6.78 -6.40 -17.75
N LEU A 221 -7.45 -7.34 -17.05
CA LEU A 221 -7.11 -8.78 -17.12
C LEU A 221 -7.07 -9.36 -18.53
N PRO A 222 -7.98 -9.02 -19.48
CA PRO A 222 -7.92 -9.58 -20.84
C PRO A 222 -6.63 -9.27 -21.61
N GLN A 223 -5.86 -8.27 -21.18
CA GLN A 223 -4.58 -7.87 -21.77
C GLN A 223 -3.39 -8.18 -20.85
N ALA A 224 -3.64 -8.79 -19.68
CA ALA A 224 -2.62 -9.12 -18.70
C ALA A 224 -1.99 -10.50 -18.97
N TYR A 225 -0.94 -10.81 -18.22
CA TYR A 225 -0.26 -12.09 -18.18
C TYR A 225 -0.39 -12.69 -16.79
N LEU A 226 -0.34 -14.01 -16.68
CA LEU A 226 -0.43 -14.69 -15.39
C LEU A 226 0.96 -14.78 -14.76
N ALA A 227 1.16 -14.17 -13.59
CA ALA A 227 2.45 -14.21 -12.90
C ALA A 227 2.83 -15.63 -12.46
N SER A 228 1.86 -16.48 -12.11
CA SER A 228 2.13 -17.87 -11.72
C SER A 228 2.66 -18.73 -12.87
N GLY A 229 2.48 -18.30 -14.12
CA GLY A 229 3.17 -18.91 -15.27
C GLY A 229 4.70 -18.82 -15.20
N LEU A 230 5.24 -17.85 -14.45
CA LEU A 230 6.67 -17.71 -14.22
C LEU A 230 7.20 -18.62 -13.09
N PHE A 231 6.32 -19.26 -12.34
CA PHE A 231 6.72 -20.14 -11.25
C PHE A 231 7.56 -21.30 -11.78
N ASN A 232 8.64 -21.61 -11.08
CA ASN A 232 9.62 -22.63 -11.45
C ASN A 232 10.33 -22.44 -12.81
N GLN A 233 10.16 -21.30 -13.49
CA GLN A 233 10.82 -21.06 -14.79
C GLN A 233 12.28 -20.64 -14.65
N PHE A 234 12.68 -20.08 -13.51
CA PHE A 234 14.01 -19.53 -13.24
C PHE A 234 14.78 -20.33 -12.18
N LYS A 235 14.61 -21.67 -12.20
CA LYS A 235 15.31 -22.58 -11.28
C LYS A 235 16.81 -22.37 -11.26
N ASN A 236 17.36 -22.09 -10.08
CA ASN A 236 18.79 -21.85 -9.83
C ASN A 236 19.36 -20.62 -10.57
N VAL A 237 18.50 -19.69 -10.97
CA VAL A 237 18.92 -18.36 -11.42
C VAL A 237 18.97 -17.45 -10.19
N PRO A 238 20.05 -16.68 -9.97
CA PRO A 238 20.09 -15.73 -8.86
C PRO A 238 19.02 -14.66 -9.00
N ALA A 239 18.38 -14.27 -7.89
CA ALA A 239 17.52 -13.10 -7.83
C ALA A 239 18.17 -12.03 -6.95
N ILE A 240 18.10 -10.77 -7.38
CA ILE A 240 18.60 -9.59 -6.70
C ILE A 240 17.40 -8.70 -6.40
N ILE A 241 17.05 -8.57 -5.12
CA ILE A 241 15.93 -7.78 -4.66
C ILE A 241 16.47 -6.46 -4.12
N CYS A 242 16.12 -5.36 -4.81
CA CYS A 242 16.60 -4.03 -4.46
C CYS A 242 15.60 -3.32 -3.54
N GLY A 243 16.09 -2.87 -2.38
CA GLY A 243 15.42 -1.89 -1.54
C GLY A 243 15.72 -0.47 -1.97
N ALA A 244 15.18 0.51 -1.23
CA ALA A 244 15.40 1.95 -1.47
C ALA A 244 16.29 2.60 -0.41
N GLY A 245 16.94 1.80 0.43
CA GLY A 245 17.78 2.27 1.54
C GLY A 245 19.05 2.97 1.05
N PRO A 246 19.61 3.91 1.85
CA PRO A 246 20.80 4.68 1.47
C PRO A 246 22.00 3.83 1.01
N SER A 247 22.21 2.63 1.57
CA SER A 247 23.32 1.76 1.18
C SER A 247 23.26 1.28 -0.28
N LEU A 248 22.10 1.38 -0.96
CA LEU A 248 21.98 1.06 -2.38
C LEU A 248 22.98 1.86 -3.23
N GLN A 249 23.23 3.12 -2.86
CA GLN A 249 24.13 4.01 -3.60
C GLN A 249 25.55 3.46 -3.72
N LYS A 250 26.02 2.73 -2.68
CA LYS A 250 27.34 2.08 -2.66
C LYS A 250 27.47 1.04 -3.77
N ASN A 251 26.35 0.45 -4.19
CA ASN A 251 26.29 -0.72 -5.05
C ASN A 251 25.83 -0.44 -6.49
N ILE A 252 25.46 0.79 -6.82
CA ILE A 252 24.98 1.18 -8.16
C ILE A 252 25.97 0.77 -9.26
N HIS A 253 27.27 0.99 -9.05
CA HIS A 253 28.29 0.66 -10.04
C HIS A 253 28.36 -0.84 -10.34
N LEU A 254 28.18 -1.70 -9.33
CA LEU A 254 28.14 -3.16 -9.51
C LEU A 254 26.83 -3.58 -10.17
N LEU A 255 25.69 -3.06 -9.71
CA LEU A 255 24.37 -3.44 -10.21
C LEU A 255 24.22 -3.23 -11.73
N LYS A 256 24.88 -2.20 -12.30
CA LYS A 256 24.96 -1.98 -13.75
C LYS A 256 25.50 -3.18 -14.54
N GLU A 257 26.35 -4.00 -13.92
CA GLU A 257 26.99 -5.16 -14.53
C GLU A 257 26.27 -6.48 -14.22
N LEU A 258 25.26 -6.47 -13.35
CA LEU A 258 24.61 -7.70 -12.87
C LEU A 258 23.35 -8.08 -13.66
N GLY A 259 22.94 -7.27 -14.64
CA GLY A 259 21.73 -7.50 -15.43
C GLY A 259 21.71 -8.85 -16.18
N GLN A 260 22.88 -9.40 -16.55
CA GLN A 260 22.95 -10.74 -17.16
C GLN A 260 23.24 -11.85 -16.14
N LYS A 261 23.48 -11.51 -14.86
CA LYS A 261 23.91 -12.48 -13.84
C LYS A 261 22.80 -12.87 -12.88
N GLY A 262 21.80 -12.01 -12.67
CA GLY A 262 20.65 -12.30 -11.80
C GLY A 262 19.42 -11.46 -12.15
N LEU A 263 18.24 -11.99 -11.83
CA LEU A 263 16.96 -11.30 -12.01
C LEU A 263 16.85 -10.17 -10.98
N ILE A 264 16.74 -8.94 -11.46
CA ILE A 264 16.67 -7.74 -10.61
C ILE A 264 15.20 -7.36 -10.41
N PHE A 265 14.78 -7.27 -9.15
CA PHE A 265 13.45 -6.88 -8.72
C PHE A 265 13.51 -5.52 -8.02
N ALA A 266 12.54 -4.64 -8.34
CA ALA A 266 12.41 -3.35 -7.67
C ALA A 266 10.94 -2.94 -7.52
N GLY A 267 10.52 -2.65 -6.30
CA GLY A 267 9.17 -2.16 -5.99
C GLY A 267 9.18 -0.74 -5.42
N GLY A 268 8.15 0.05 -5.73
CA GLY A 268 7.98 1.40 -5.19
C GLY A 268 9.21 2.28 -5.37
N SER A 269 9.72 2.87 -4.27
CA SER A 269 10.83 3.82 -4.29
C SER A 269 12.16 3.24 -4.81
N SER A 270 12.38 1.92 -4.69
CA SER A 270 13.62 1.29 -5.19
C SER A 270 13.72 1.40 -6.72
N LEU A 271 12.57 1.36 -7.40
CA LEU A 271 12.51 1.50 -8.84
C LEU A 271 12.99 2.88 -9.27
N ASN A 272 12.61 3.95 -8.55
CA ASN A 272 13.06 5.31 -8.83
C ASN A 272 14.59 5.45 -8.72
N VAL A 273 15.20 4.90 -7.67
CA VAL A 273 16.65 4.99 -7.44
C VAL A 273 17.44 4.24 -8.52
N LEU A 274 17.03 3.01 -8.86
CA LEU A 274 17.69 2.26 -9.94
C LEU A 274 17.60 2.97 -11.29
N ASN A 275 16.45 3.59 -11.56
CA ASN A 275 16.22 4.28 -12.82
C ASN A 275 17.05 5.54 -12.98
N GLU A 276 17.19 6.35 -11.91
CA GLU A 276 18.10 7.50 -11.93
C GLU A 276 19.54 7.07 -12.19
N ALA A 277 19.92 5.90 -11.68
CA ALA A 277 21.23 5.31 -11.93
C ALA A 277 21.40 4.72 -13.35
N GLY A 278 20.34 4.66 -14.17
CA GLY A 278 20.37 4.02 -15.49
C GLY A 278 20.37 2.49 -15.44
N ILE A 279 19.87 1.90 -14.34
CA ILE A 279 19.73 0.45 -14.18
C ILE A 279 18.27 0.09 -14.43
N MET A 280 18.03 -0.78 -15.40
CA MET A 280 16.70 -1.30 -15.69
C MET A 280 16.49 -2.65 -14.99
N PRO A 281 15.57 -2.77 -14.01
CA PRO A 281 15.26 -4.05 -13.40
C PRO A 281 14.45 -4.94 -14.36
N HIS A 282 14.47 -6.25 -14.07
CA HIS A 282 13.74 -7.26 -14.85
C HIS A 282 12.26 -7.26 -14.49
N PHE A 283 11.95 -6.98 -13.23
CA PHE A 283 10.59 -6.89 -12.72
C PHE A 283 10.41 -5.66 -11.85
N GLY A 284 9.33 -4.94 -12.11
CA GLY A 284 8.78 -3.96 -11.18
C GLY A 284 7.60 -4.55 -10.43
N LEU A 285 7.33 -4.05 -9.22
CA LEU A 285 6.19 -4.49 -8.44
C LEU A 285 5.43 -3.32 -7.80
N GLY A 286 4.10 -3.36 -7.86
CA GLY A 286 3.22 -2.40 -7.18
C GLY A 286 1.95 -3.04 -6.63
N VAL A 287 1.68 -2.79 -5.35
CA VAL A 287 0.48 -3.28 -4.65
C VAL A 287 -0.20 -2.24 -3.78
N ASP A 288 0.36 -1.04 -3.59
CA ASP A 288 -0.28 -0.08 -2.68
C ASP A 288 -1.47 0.64 -3.35
N PRO A 289 -2.61 0.76 -2.65
CA PRO A 289 -3.81 1.43 -3.17
C PRO A 289 -3.70 2.97 -3.20
N ASN A 290 -2.65 3.50 -2.57
CA ASN A 290 -2.45 4.89 -2.24
C ASN A 290 -2.14 5.74 -3.49
N LYS A 291 -2.72 6.95 -3.55
CA LYS A 291 -2.53 7.88 -4.68
C LYS A 291 -1.09 8.34 -4.82
N GLU A 292 -0.36 8.38 -3.71
CA GLU A 292 1.05 8.74 -3.60
C GLU A 292 1.93 7.88 -4.52
N GLN A 293 1.53 6.62 -4.77
CA GLN A 293 2.24 5.77 -5.73
C GLN A 293 2.16 6.30 -7.16
N SER A 294 1.05 6.91 -7.56
CA SER A 294 0.93 7.51 -8.89
C SER A 294 1.95 8.62 -9.10
N HIS A 295 2.26 9.40 -8.05
CA HIS A 295 3.25 10.47 -8.10
C HIS A 295 4.67 9.92 -8.26
N ARG A 296 4.99 8.85 -7.52
CA ARG A 296 6.29 8.18 -7.61
C ARG A 296 6.51 7.50 -8.96
N LEU A 297 5.48 6.87 -9.52
CA LEU A 297 5.56 6.25 -10.83
C LEU A 297 5.52 7.28 -11.97
N LEU A 298 4.94 8.46 -11.77
CA LEU A 298 4.95 9.50 -12.80
C LEU A 298 6.38 10.00 -13.06
N THR A 299 7.22 10.13 -12.04
CA THR A 299 8.62 10.56 -12.20
C THR A 299 9.52 9.45 -12.75
N ASN A 300 9.01 8.23 -12.90
CA ASN A 300 9.73 7.05 -13.31
C ASN A 300 10.04 7.00 -14.83
N HIS A 301 11.22 6.47 -15.19
CA HIS A 301 11.69 6.35 -16.58
C HIS A 301 11.46 4.94 -17.19
N THR A 302 11.27 3.91 -16.36
CA THR A 302 11.10 2.51 -16.79
C THR A 302 9.63 2.09 -16.74
N PHE A 303 8.77 2.85 -17.38
CA PHE A 303 7.35 2.49 -17.46
C PHE A 303 7.09 1.28 -18.37
N HIS A 304 8.06 0.81 -19.16
CA HIS A 304 7.92 -0.26 -20.15
C HIS A 304 8.32 -1.66 -19.67
N LEU A 305 8.75 -1.81 -18.41
CA LEU A 305 9.21 -3.10 -17.86
C LEU A 305 8.04 -4.04 -17.48
N PRO A 306 8.29 -5.36 -17.37
CA PRO A 306 7.35 -6.32 -16.79
C PRO A 306 6.92 -5.94 -15.36
N PHE A 307 5.64 -5.62 -15.16
CA PHE A 307 5.12 -5.09 -13.91
C PHE A 307 4.19 -6.07 -13.20
N LEU A 308 4.63 -6.59 -12.06
CA LEU A 308 3.86 -7.46 -11.16
C LEU A 308 2.87 -6.61 -10.34
N TYR A 309 1.59 -6.99 -10.35
CA TYR A 309 0.55 -6.24 -9.64
C TYR A 309 -0.56 -7.11 -9.07
N ARG A 310 -1.29 -6.53 -8.11
CA ARG A 310 -2.59 -7.00 -7.61
C ARG A 310 -3.64 -5.93 -7.87
N GLN A 311 -4.91 -6.30 -7.95
CA GLN A 311 -6.00 -5.39 -8.33
C GLN A 311 -6.17 -4.17 -7.42
N ARG A 312 -5.67 -4.24 -6.18
CA ARG A 312 -5.75 -3.16 -5.20
C ARG A 312 -4.87 -1.94 -5.52
N ILE A 313 -3.84 -2.08 -6.35
CA ILE A 313 -2.90 -0.99 -6.68
C ILE A 313 -3.67 0.25 -7.17
N SER A 314 -3.21 1.46 -6.84
CA SER A 314 -3.78 2.70 -7.42
C SER A 314 -3.97 2.56 -8.93
N HIS A 315 -5.20 2.69 -9.41
CA HIS A 315 -5.51 2.62 -10.84
C HIS A 315 -4.76 3.70 -11.63
N GLU A 316 -4.64 4.90 -11.06
CA GLU A 316 -3.87 5.99 -11.68
C GLU A 316 -2.38 5.61 -11.81
N ALA A 317 -1.79 4.98 -10.78
CA ALA A 317 -0.42 4.48 -10.84
C ALA A 317 -0.25 3.34 -11.86
N PHE A 318 -1.24 2.45 -11.94
CA PHE A 318 -1.24 1.30 -12.84
C PHE A 318 -1.41 1.67 -14.32
N GLU A 319 -2.10 2.76 -14.64
CA GLU A 319 -2.19 3.30 -16.02
C GLU A 319 -0.86 3.87 -16.52
N LEU A 320 0.03 4.33 -15.62
CA LEU A 320 1.35 4.84 -15.99
C LEU A 320 2.31 3.71 -16.43
N MET A 321 2.11 2.48 -15.96
CA MET A 321 2.91 1.32 -16.34
C MET A 321 2.44 0.77 -17.70
N GLN A 322 3.33 0.86 -18.68
CA GLN A 322 3.12 0.47 -20.08
C GLN A 322 3.69 -0.91 -20.42
N GLY A 323 4.59 -1.47 -19.61
CA GLY A 323 5.13 -2.81 -19.89
C GLY A 323 4.11 -3.95 -19.67
N PRO A 324 4.52 -5.20 -19.89
CA PRO A 324 3.66 -6.36 -19.67
C PRO A 324 3.10 -6.38 -18.23
N LYS A 325 1.77 -6.40 -18.10
CA LYS A 325 1.08 -6.39 -16.81
C LYS A 325 0.90 -7.81 -16.31
N LEU A 326 1.60 -8.19 -15.24
CA LEU A 326 1.58 -9.54 -14.67
C LEU A 326 0.69 -9.59 -13.43
N TYR A 327 -0.47 -10.21 -13.57
CA TYR A 327 -1.41 -10.39 -12.47
C TYR A 327 -0.92 -11.47 -11.52
N VAL A 328 -0.81 -11.11 -10.22
CA VAL A 328 -0.45 -12.04 -9.15
C VAL A 328 -1.73 -12.49 -8.41
N PRO A 329 -2.24 -13.71 -8.67
CA PRO A 329 -3.45 -14.24 -8.02
C PRO A 329 -3.19 -14.67 -6.56
N GLY A 330 -4.23 -15.11 -5.86
CA GLY A 330 -4.14 -15.60 -4.50
C GLY A 330 -4.12 -14.47 -3.48
N SER A 331 -5.01 -13.49 -3.63
CA SER A 331 -5.23 -12.47 -2.59
C SER A 331 -6.21 -12.96 -1.54
N ALA A 332 -5.96 -12.60 -0.28
CA ALA A 332 -6.80 -13.00 0.86
C ALA A 332 -8.21 -12.36 0.86
N ASN A 333 -8.54 -11.56 -0.16
CA ASN A 333 -9.83 -10.89 -0.29
C ASN A 333 -10.86 -11.75 -1.02
N ARG A 334 -12.03 -11.96 -0.38
CA ARG A 334 -13.13 -12.82 -0.89
C ARG A 334 -13.63 -12.43 -2.28
N LEU A 335 -13.71 -11.13 -2.58
CA LEU A 335 -14.17 -10.66 -3.88
C LEU A 335 -13.19 -11.06 -5.00
N SER A 336 -11.90 -10.85 -4.76
CA SER A 336 -10.84 -11.23 -5.70
C SER A 336 -10.82 -12.75 -5.91
N SER A 337 -10.87 -13.54 -4.83
CA SER A 337 -10.91 -15.01 -4.91
C SER A 337 -12.11 -15.50 -5.72
N TRP A 338 -13.28 -14.88 -5.56
CA TRP A 338 -14.47 -15.25 -6.35
C TRP A 338 -14.26 -15.04 -7.86
N PHE A 339 -13.65 -13.93 -8.26
CA PHE A 339 -13.30 -13.70 -9.67
C PHE A 339 -12.22 -14.69 -10.14
N GLU A 340 -11.16 -14.91 -9.36
CA GLU A 340 -10.07 -15.83 -9.68
C GLU A 340 -10.59 -17.26 -9.91
N GLU A 341 -11.43 -17.79 -9.03
CA GLU A 341 -12.05 -19.10 -9.18
C GLU A 341 -12.90 -19.21 -10.45
N ARG A 342 -13.77 -18.23 -10.71
CA ARG A 342 -14.68 -18.24 -11.87
C ARG A 342 -13.95 -18.02 -13.21
N LEU A 343 -12.78 -17.39 -13.17
CA LEU A 343 -11.92 -17.15 -14.33
C LEU A 343 -10.90 -18.27 -14.55
N GLY A 344 -10.89 -19.32 -13.71
CA GLY A 344 -9.98 -20.46 -13.84
C GLY A 344 -8.54 -20.15 -13.41
N MET A 345 -8.36 -19.25 -12.44
CA MET A 345 -7.08 -18.86 -11.85
C MET A 345 -6.95 -19.20 -10.34
N PRO A 346 -7.46 -20.34 -9.83
CA PRO A 346 -7.31 -20.64 -8.41
C PRO A 346 -5.83 -20.92 -8.11
N GLU A 347 -5.27 -20.17 -7.17
CA GLU A 347 -3.89 -20.31 -6.74
C GLU A 347 -3.82 -20.28 -5.21
N GLU A 348 -2.81 -20.96 -4.66
CA GLU A 348 -2.56 -20.88 -3.22
C GLU A 348 -2.22 -19.43 -2.82
N PRO A 349 -2.71 -18.94 -1.67
CA PRO A 349 -2.31 -17.64 -1.16
C PRO A 349 -0.78 -17.54 -1.05
N LEU A 350 -0.25 -16.40 -1.48
CA LEU A 350 1.16 -16.06 -1.29
C LEU A 350 1.36 -15.46 0.11
N ASP A 351 2.50 -15.72 0.74
CA ASP A 351 2.92 -14.98 1.92
C ASP A 351 3.37 -13.58 1.47
N GLU A 352 2.50 -12.58 1.63
CA GLU A 352 2.74 -11.22 1.18
C GLU A 352 3.78 -10.48 2.07
N GLY A 353 4.12 -11.02 3.24
CA GLY A 353 4.92 -10.35 4.26
C GLY A 353 4.37 -8.98 4.65
N HIS A 354 5.25 -8.02 4.92
CA HIS A 354 4.88 -6.70 5.44
C HIS A 354 4.95 -5.58 4.39
N ASN A 355 5.64 -5.80 3.26
CA ASN A 355 5.76 -4.81 2.21
C ASN A 355 6.06 -5.40 0.81
N VAL A 356 6.26 -4.51 -0.15
CA VAL A 356 6.56 -4.83 -1.56
C VAL A 356 7.80 -5.72 -1.76
N VAL A 357 8.81 -5.59 -0.90
CA VAL A 357 10.07 -6.36 -0.97
C VAL A 357 9.87 -7.78 -0.47
N ASN A 358 9.09 -7.98 0.60
CA ASN A 358 8.74 -9.32 1.06
C ASN A 358 7.95 -10.08 -0.02
N LEU A 359 6.99 -9.42 -0.68
CA LEU A 359 6.29 -10.00 -1.81
C LEU A 359 7.22 -10.31 -3.01
N CYS A 360 8.20 -9.45 -3.31
CA CYS A 360 9.25 -9.76 -4.30
C CYS A 360 10.04 -11.02 -3.90
N THR A 361 10.31 -11.22 -2.61
CA THR A 361 11.00 -12.42 -2.09
C THR A 361 10.18 -13.68 -2.34
N GLU A 362 8.92 -13.67 -1.96
CA GLU A 362 8.01 -14.80 -2.16
C GLU A 362 7.86 -15.14 -3.66
N ILE A 363 7.72 -14.12 -4.51
CA ILE A 363 7.63 -14.33 -5.97
C ILE A 363 8.93 -14.89 -6.53
N ALA A 364 10.10 -14.36 -6.15
CA ALA A 364 11.40 -14.87 -6.58
C ALA A 364 11.61 -16.33 -6.15
N TYR A 365 11.19 -16.67 -4.93
CA TYR A 365 11.15 -18.05 -4.45
C TYR A 365 10.25 -18.94 -5.33
N LYS A 366 8.99 -18.54 -5.58
CA LYS A 366 8.05 -19.32 -6.41
C LYS A 366 8.54 -19.46 -7.85
N MET A 367 9.27 -18.48 -8.38
CA MET A 367 9.97 -18.56 -9.67
C MET A 367 11.11 -19.61 -9.69
N GLY A 368 11.54 -20.08 -8.53
CA GLY A 368 12.61 -21.08 -8.35
C GLY A 368 14.01 -20.46 -8.21
N CYS A 369 14.10 -19.15 -7.97
CA CYS A 369 15.37 -18.44 -7.93
C CYS A 369 16.23 -18.90 -6.74
N SER A 370 17.53 -19.04 -6.97
CA SER A 370 18.51 -19.29 -5.91
C SER A 370 19.92 -18.94 -6.42
N PRO A 371 20.74 -18.21 -5.63
CA PRO A 371 20.39 -17.56 -4.36
C PRO A 371 19.43 -16.37 -4.53
N ILE A 372 18.78 -15.97 -3.44
CA ILE A 372 18.03 -14.70 -3.32
C ILE A 372 18.92 -13.71 -2.57
N ILE A 373 19.25 -12.60 -3.21
CA ILE A 373 20.24 -11.61 -2.76
C ILE A 373 19.53 -10.29 -2.50
N TYR A 374 19.75 -9.69 -1.33
CA TYR A 374 19.17 -8.40 -0.95
C TYR A 374 20.19 -7.28 -1.10
N VAL A 375 19.83 -6.16 -1.71
CA VAL A 375 20.71 -4.99 -1.85
C VAL A 375 19.93 -3.71 -1.51
N GLY A 376 20.50 -2.82 -0.71
CA GLY A 376 19.84 -1.56 -0.35
C GLY A 376 18.63 -1.72 0.58
N MET A 377 18.58 -2.80 1.36
CA MET A 377 17.54 -3.10 2.35
C MET A 377 17.97 -2.68 3.75
N ASP A 378 18.27 -1.38 3.93
CA ASP A 378 18.85 -0.86 5.17
C ASP A 378 17.92 -1.03 6.39
N LEU A 379 16.61 -0.81 6.23
CA LEU A 379 15.64 -0.95 7.33
C LEU A 379 16.01 -0.13 8.56
N ALA A 380 16.62 1.03 8.35
CA ALA A 380 17.08 1.96 9.37
C ALA A 380 17.36 3.35 8.80
N PHE A 381 17.56 4.33 9.69
CA PHE A 381 18.00 5.67 9.31
C PHE A 381 19.52 5.71 9.07
N THR A 382 20.00 4.96 8.07
CA THR A 382 21.42 4.92 7.69
C THR A 382 21.87 6.32 7.27
N GLU A 383 22.97 6.82 7.83
CA GLU A 383 23.47 8.18 7.56
C GLU A 383 22.41 9.29 7.77
N VAL A 384 21.44 9.06 8.67
CA VAL A 384 20.32 9.99 8.99
C VAL A 384 19.28 10.12 7.85
N GLN A 385 19.35 9.25 6.83
CA GLN A 385 18.41 9.25 5.70
C GLN A 385 17.51 8.01 5.71
N THR A 386 16.27 8.16 5.25
CA THR A 386 15.32 7.04 5.12
C THR A 386 15.45 6.34 3.76
N TYR A 387 15.80 7.09 2.72
CA TYR A 387 15.92 6.59 1.35
C TYR A 387 17.20 7.09 0.72
N ALA A 388 17.73 6.34 -0.24
CA ALA A 388 18.79 6.82 -1.12
C ALA A 388 18.33 8.07 -1.90
N PRO A 389 19.27 8.97 -2.26
CA PRO A 389 18.98 10.10 -3.15
C PRO A 389 18.32 9.61 -4.45
N GLY A 390 17.30 10.34 -4.92
CA GLY A 390 16.70 10.13 -6.24
C GLY A 390 15.18 9.95 -6.31
N ILE A 391 14.47 10.22 -5.21
CA ILE A 391 13.00 10.32 -5.22
C ILE A 391 12.61 11.74 -5.63
N ALA A 392 12.45 11.98 -6.93
CA ALA A 392 11.97 13.25 -7.44
C ALA A 392 10.47 13.45 -7.17
N THR A 393 10.10 14.62 -6.62
CA THR A 393 8.70 15.05 -6.46
C THR A 393 8.25 15.81 -7.71
N HIS A 394 7.07 15.48 -8.22
CA HIS A 394 6.50 16.20 -9.38
C HIS A 394 5.82 17.50 -8.92
N PRO A 395 6.00 18.65 -9.61
CA PRO A 395 5.50 19.95 -9.16
C PRO A 395 3.97 20.05 -9.07
N LEU A 396 3.23 19.33 -9.92
CA LEU A 396 1.77 19.25 -9.80
C LEU A 396 1.27 18.42 -8.60
N TRP A 397 2.15 17.86 -7.78
CA TRP A 397 1.79 17.00 -6.63
C TRP A 397 2.66 17.31 -5.40
N ILE A 398 2.68 18.59 -5.03
CA ILE A 398 3.30 19.06 -3.78
C ILE A 398 2.34 18.78 -2.62
N GLU A 399 2.80 18.04 -1.60
CA GLU A 399 2.08 17.89 -0.34
C GLU A 399 2.08 19.24 0.39
N LEU A 400 0.91 19.87 0.50
CA LEU A 400 0.78 21.26 0.94
C LEU A 400 0.21 21.47 2.35
N SER A 401 0.02 20.41 3.15
CA SER A 401 -0.31 20.62 4.56
C SER A 401 0.02 19.45 5.49
N GLN A 402 0.52 19.90 6.65
CA GLN A 402 1.11 19.23 7.81
C GLN A 402 2.36 18.40 7.51
N PRO A 403 3.55 18.77 8.03
CA PRO A 403 4.63 17.80 8.15
C PRO A 403 4.04 16.56 8.83
N TYR A 404 4.58 15.39 8.50
CA TYR A 404 4.45 14.14 9.25
C TYR A 404 4.87 14.34 10.73
N ALA A 405 4.12 15.14 11.46
CA ALA A 405 4.28 15.51 12.86
C ALA A 405 3.13 14.94 13.70
N THR A 406 2.37 13.99 13.13
CA THR A 406 1.65 12.95 13.85
C THR A 406 2.27 11.60 13.53
N GLN A 407 3.55 11.48 13.86
CA GLN A 407 4.04 10.48 14.80
C GLN A 407 5.56 10.71 14.84
N ALA A 408 6.04 11.28 15.94
CA ALA A 408 7.29 10.81 16.50
C ALA A 408 7.09 9.31 16.79
N GLN A 409 7.13 8.47 15.75
CA GLN A 409 7.12 7.03 15.89
C GLN A 409 8.34 6.71 16.74
N GLU A 410 8.15 5.93 17.80
CA GLU A 410 9.21 5.59 18.74
C GLU A 410 10.40 5.00 17.96
N VAL A 411 11.41 5.82 17.75
CA VAL A 411 12.67 5.41 17.13
C VAL A 411 13.34 4.47 18.12
N VAL A 412 13.59 3.24 17.70
CA VAL A 412 14.30 2.24 18.49
C VAL A 412 15.76 2.19 18.06
N LEU A 413 16.66 1.87 18.98
CA LEU A 413 18.08 1.66 18.69
C LEU A 413 18.35 0.18 18.50
N ARG A 414 19.06 -0.17 17.43
CA ARG A 414 19.50 -1.55 17.16
C ARG A 414 20.94 -1.57 16.68
N PRO A 415 21.71 -2.63 16.99
CA PRO A 415 22.98 -2.84 16.32
C PRO A 415 22.72 -3.11 14.83
N ASP A 416 23.51 -2.46 13.99
CA ASP A 416 23.54 -2.69 12.56
C ASP A 416 24.38 -3.94 12.23
N ILE A 417 24.54 -4.22 10.93
CA ILE A 417 25.35 -5.34 10.44
C ILE A 417 26.85 -5.24 10.79
N TYR A 418 27.32 -4.08 11.24
CA TYR A 418 28.68 -3.83 11.73
C TYR A 418 28.76 -3.80 13.26
N ASN A 419 27.66 -4.08 13.96
CA ASN A 419 27.47 -3.98 15.41
C ASN A 419 27.49 -2.54 15.98
N GLU A 420 27.26 -1.53 15.14
CA GLU A 420 27.13 -0.13 15.55
C GLU A 420 25.66 0.21 15.83
N TRP A 421 25.40 1.05 16.83
CA TRP A 421 24.03 1.41 17.20
C TRP A 421 23.42 2.41 16.21
N ILE A 422 22.34 2.00 15.56
CA ILE A 422 21.60 2.81 14.59
C ILE A 422 20.15 3.02 15.03
N LYS A 423 19.59 4.14 14.60
CA LYS A 423 18.17 4.45 14.76
C LYS A 423 17.36 3.69 13.71
N THR A 424 16.29 3.03 14.14
CA THR A 424 15.33 2.33 13.27
C THR A 424 13.91 2.45 13.82
N LYS A 425 12.94 1.82 13.16
CA LYS A 425 11.54 1.74 13.55
C LYS A 425 11.18 0.28 13.83
N TRP A 426 10.24 0.04 14.73
CA TRP A 426 9.71 -1.31 14.98
C TRP A 426 9.16 -1.96 13.70
N GLU A 427 8.59 -1.17 12.78
CA GLU A 427 8.10 -1.61 11.46
C GLU A 427 9.21 -2.30 10.64
N TRP A 428 10.37 -1.66 10.58
CA TRP A 428 11.55 -2.16 9.87
C TRP A 428 12.23 -3.33 10.57
N VAL A 429 12.18 -3.36 11.91
CA VAL A 429 12.67 -4.50 12.68
C VAL A 429 11.82 -5.74 12.41
N ALA A 430 10.50 -5.59 12.33
CA ALA A 430 9.60 -6.70 11.99
C ALA A 430 9.81 -7.18 10.55
N GLU A 431 10.04 -6.27 9.61
CA GLU A 431 10.40 -6.61 8.24
C GLU A 431 11.69 -7.46 8.15
N ALA A 432 12.74 -7.05 8.87
CA ALA A 432 13.96 -7.83 9.01
C ALA A 432 13.70 -9.20 9.67
N GLY A 433 12.83 -9.24 10.67
CA GLY A 433 12.39 -10.45 11.36
C GLY A 433 11.65 -11.43 10.43
N TRP A 434 10.75 -10.93 9.57
CA TRP A 434 10.04 -11.75 8.58
C TRP A 434 11.02 -12.41 7.61
N LEU A 435 12.03 -11.68 7.10
CA LEU A 435 13.06 -12.25 6.23
C LEU A 435 13.86 -13.37 6.93
N GLY A 436 14.19 -13.17 8.20
CA GLY A 436 14.83 -14.19 9.03
C GLY A 436 13.94 -15.43 9.25
N GLN A 437 12.64 -15.24 9.48
CA GLN A 437 11.69 -16.34 9.64
C GLN A 437 11.43 -17.07 8.31
N PHE A 438 11.32 -16.33 7.21
CA PHE A 438 11.20 -16.88 5.87
C PHE A 438 12.39 -17.80 5.56
N ALA A 439 13.62 -17.36 5.86
CA ALA A 439 14.82 -18.18 5.69
C ALA A 439 14.78 -19.49 6.50
N LYS A 440 14.27 -19.44 7.74
CA LYS A 440 14.09 -20.64 8.58
C LYS A 440 13.04 -21.60 8.02
N ASN A 441 11.94 -21.06 7.48
CA ASN A 441 10.86 -21.83 6.88
C ASN A 441 11.26 -22.45 5.52
N HIS A 442 12.25 -21.85 4.85
CA HIS A 442 12.74 -22.27 3.52
C HIS A 442 14.24 -22.64 3.51
N PRO A 443 14.69 -23.64 4.31
CA PRO A 443 16.12 -23.92 4.53
C PRO A 443 16.87 -24.44 3.30
N LYS A 444 16.16 -24.79 2.22
CA LYS A 444 16.75 -25.26 0.96
C LYS A 444 17.21 -24.13 0.05
N ILE A 445 16.82 -22.89 0.35
CA ILE A 445 17.10 -21.73 -0.49
C ILE A 445 18.21 -20.94 0.15
N GLN A 446 19.24 -20.68 -0.64
CA GLN A 446 20.29 -19.77 -0.24
C GLN A 446 19.79 -18.33 -0.32
N MET A 447 19.77 -17.66 0.83
CA MET A 447 19.47 -16.23 0.95
C MET A 447 20.73 -15.50 1.43
N ILE A 448 21.00 -14.31 0.90
CA ILE A 448 22.19 -13.53 1.23
C ILE A 448 21.81 -12.05 1.37
N ASN A 449 22.18 -11.43 2.49
CA ASN A 449 22.04 -10.00 2.68
C ASN A 449 23.31 -9.29 2.18
N ALA A 450 23.21 -8.69 0.98
CA ALA A 450 24.25 -7.85 0.37
C ALA A 450 24.03 -6.35 0.55
N THR A 451 23.18 -5.99 1.50
CA THR A 451 23.03 -4.61 1.96
C THR A 451 24.26 -4.23 2.78
N GLU A 452 24.87 -3.08 2.46
CA GLU A 452 26.11 -2.60 3.10
C GLU A 452 25.82 -1.47 4.11
N GLY A 453 24.74 -1.65 4.88
CA GLY A 453 24.31 -0.78 5.97
C GLY A 453 23.01 -1.29 6.59
N GLY A 454 22.63 -0.74 7.75
CA GLY A 454 21.33 -1.02 8.34
C GLY A 454 21.22 -2.36 9.09
N LEU A 455 20.02 -2.89 9.21
CA LEU A 455 19.73 -4.09 10.00
C LEU A 455 20.14 -5.39 9.28
N GLY A 456 20.54 -6.40 10.07
CA GLY A 456 20.73 -7.77 9.61
C GLY A 456 19.44 -8.60 9.65
N PHE A 457 19.38 -9.72 8.92
CA PHE A 457 18.19 -10.58 8.79
C PHE A 457 18.43 -11.99 9.34
N ALA A 458 19.01 -12.12 10.53
CA ALA A 458 19.44 -13.41 11.07
C ALA A 458 18.33 -14.50 10.96
N PRO A 459 18.63 -15.69 10.40
CA PRO A 459 19.95 -16.28 10.17
C PRO A 459 20.58 -16.02 8.79
N VAL A 460 20.00 -15.12 7.97
CA VAL A 460 20.55 -14.82 6.63
C VAL A 460 21.94 -14.17 6.77
N PRO A 461 22.99 -14.70 6.11
CA PRO A 461 24.35 -14.17 6.23
C PRO A 461 24.49 -12.82 5.52
N ASN A 462 25.35 -11.96 6.09
CA ASN A 462 25.74 -10.68 5.53
C ASN A 462 27.05 -10.79 4.75
N GLN A 463 27.09 -10.25 3.53
CA GLN A 463 28.26 -10.27 2.65
C GLN A 463 28.21 -9.12 1.64
N THR A 464 29.31 -8.44 1.34
CA THR A 464 29.31 -7.33 0.36
C THR A 464 28.85 -7.80 -1.02
N LEU A 465 28.23 -6.91 -1.81
CA LEU A 465 27.76 -7.29 -3.15
C LEU A 465 28.92 -7.68 -4.06
N ALA A 466 30.11 -7.09 -3.86
CA ALA A 466 31.33 -7.45 -4.56
C ALA A 466 31.70 -8.93 -4.34
N ASN A 467 31.69 -9.40 -3.09
CA ASN A 467 32.00 -10.79 -2.78
C ASN A 467 30.89 -11.73 -3.28
N VAL A 468 29.61 -11.31 -3.16
CA VAL A 468 28.48 -12.09 -3.70
C VAL A 468 28.59 -12.25 -5.21
N LYS A 469 29.02 -11.20 -5.92
CA LYS A 469 29.25 -11.24 -7.36
C LYS A 469 30.30 -12.30 -7.74
N GLU A 470 31.40 -12.36 -7.01
CA GLU A 470 32.48 -13.31 -7.27
C GLU A 470 32.08 -14.76 -6.93
N GLU A 471 31.37 -14.97 -5.82
CA GLU A 471 31.07 -16.31 -5.30
C GLU A 471 29.83 -16.94 -5.95
N TYR A 472 28.79 -16.15 -6.22
CA TYR A 472 27.48 -16.66 -6.63
C TYR A 472 27.04 -16.26 -8.04
N LEU A 473 27.61 -15.21 -8.62
CA LEU A 473 27.17 -14.62 -9.88
C LEU A 473 28.15 -14.88 -11.04
N ALA A 474 28.73 -16.08 -11.09
CA ALA A 474 29.72 -16.44 -12.11
C ALA A 474 29.12 -16.55 -13.52
N ARG A 475 27.96 -17.19 -13.66
CA ARG A 475 27.33 -17.51 -14.96
C ARG A 475 26.44 -16.38 -15.47
N SER A 476 26.48 -16.15 -16.78
CA SER A 476 25.59 -15.21 -17.47
C SER A 476 24.41 -15.88 -18.16
N TYR A 477 23.33 -15.12 -18.28
CA TYR A 477 22.07 -15.46 -18.89
C TYR A 477 21.52 -14.25 -19.67
N ASP A 478 20.84 -14.51 -20.79
CA ASP A 478 20.03 -13.49 -21.45
C ASP A 478 18.67 -13.38 -20.73
N LEU A 479 18.70 -12.79 -19.54
CA LEU A 479 17.53 -12.74 -18.65
C LEU A 479 16.39 -11.92 -19.23
N SER A 480 16.67 -10.81 -19.94
CA SER A 480 15.62 -10.02 -20.59
C SER A 480 14.90 -10.81 -21.69
N GLY A 481 15.66 -11.56 -22.52
CA GLY A 481 15.07 -12.46 -23.52
C GLY A 481 14.29 -13.62 -22.88
N TRP A 482 14.81 -14.17 -21.78
CA TRP A 482 14.17 -15.27 -21.06
C TRP A 482 12.86 -14.84 -20.40
N VAL A 483 12.86 -13.72 -19.66
CA VAL A 483 11.66 -13.14 -19.04
C VAL A 483 10.58 -12.88 -20.09
N HIS A 484 10.94 -12.25 -21.22
CA HIS A 484 10.00 -12.04 -22.31
C HIS A 484 9.42 -13.36 -22.84
N ALA A 485 10.26 -14.37 -23.07
CA ALA A 485 9.82 -15.66 -23.58
C ALA A 485 8.86 -16.39 -22.63
N GLU A 486 9.11 -16.38 -21.32
CA GLU A 486 8.20 -16.99 -20.34
C GLU A 486 6.88 -16.21 -20.22
N ILE A 487 6.92 -14.87 -20.29
CA ILE A 487 5.70 -14.04 -20.32
C ILE A 487 4.85 -14.39 -21.54
N GLN A 488 5.44 -14.43 -22.74
CA GLN A 488 4.72 -14.75 -23.98
C GLN A 488 4.19 -16.19 -24.02
N SER A 489 4.78 -17.10 -23.24
CA SER A 489 4.34 -18.49 -23.14
C SER A 489 3.14 -18.68 -22.21
N HIS A 490 2.84 -17.71 -21.33
CA HIS A 490 1.78 -17.79 -20.32
C HIS A 490 0.85 -16.56 -20.35
N PRO A 491 0.19 -16.26 -21.50
CA PRO A 491 -0.80 -15.20 -21.56
C PRO A 491 -2.00 -15.54 -20.68
N LEU A 492 -2.68 -14.52 -20.17
CA LEU A 492 -3.93 -14.73 -19.46
C LEU A 492 -5.06 -14.89 -20.48
N GLU A 493 -5.59 -16.11 -20.65
CA GLU A 493 -6.61 -16.41 -21.67
C GLU A 493 -8.03 -15.97 -21.27
N ILE A 494 -8.17 -14.80 -20.63
CA ILE A 494 -9.47 -14.26 -20.22
C ILE A 494 -10.08 -13.45 -21.36
N LYS A 495 -11.23 -13.91 -21.85
CA LYS A 495 -11.99 -13.18 -22.86
C LYS A 495 -12.80 -12.05 -22.23
N GLN A 496 -12.75 -10.87 -22.83
CA GLN A 496 -13.50 -9.69 -22.40
C GLN A 496 -15.01 -9.95 -22.16
N PRO A 497 -15.76 -10.67 -23.04
CA PRO A 497 -17.17 -10.96 -22.79
C PRO A 497 -17.41 -11.84 -21.55
N ALA A 498 -16.50 -12.77 -21.25
CA ALA A 498 -16.62 -13.64 -20.08
C ALA A 498 -16.43 -12.83 -18.79
N LEU A 499 -15.43 -11.93 -18.77
CA LEU A 499 -15.20 -11.03 -17.64
C LEU A 499 -16.39 -10.08 -17.43
N LEU A 500 -16.90 -9.44 -18.48
CA LEU A 500 -18.07 -8.57 -18.41
C LEU A 500 -19.32 -9.33 -17.93
N SER A 501 -19.47 -10.60 -18.33
CA SER A 501 -20.57 -11.46 -17.83
C SER A 501 -20.48 -11.66 -16.32
N LEU A 502 -19.30 -11.93 -15.76
CA LEU A 502 -19.10 -12.10 -14.31
C LEU A 502 -19.35 -10.78 -13.55
N ILE A 503 -18.86 -9.66 -14.08
CA ILE A 503 -19.12 -8.34 -13.51
C ILE A 503 -20.64 -8.06 -13.48
N ASN A 504 -21.36 -8.40 -14.56
CA ASN A 504 -22.82 -8.25 -14.62
C ASN A 504 -23.56 -9.23 -13.71
N GLU A 505 -23.06 -10.46 -13.52
CA GLU A 505 -23.60 -11.44 -12.55
C GLU A 505 -23.54 -10.86 -11.14
N LEU A 506 -22.36 -10.35 -10.74
CA LEU A 506 -22.18 -9.67 -9.45
C LEU A 506 -23.10 -8.46 -9.33
N LYS A 507 -23.11 -7.57 -10.34
CA LYS A 507 -23.96 -6.36 -10.36
C LYS A 507 -25.44 -6.72 -10.16
N THR A 508 -25.94 -7.71 -10.89
CA THR A 508 -27.35 -8.15 -10.79
C THR A 508 -27.66 -8.68 -9.40
N SER A 509 -26.73 -9.39 -8.78
CA SER A 509 -26.88 -9.88 -7.41
C SER A 509 -26.89 -8.73 -6.39
N LEU A 510 -26.03 -7.73 -6.56
CA LEU A 510 -26.01 -6.52 -5.72
C LEU A 510 -27.29 -5.68 -5.89
N ASP A 511 -27.84 -5.57 -7.10
CA ASP A 511 -29.13 -4.90 -7.36
C ASP A 511 -30.28 -5.57 -6.59
N LYS A 512 -30.28 -6.92 -6.49
CA LYS A 512 -31.25 -7.65 -5.66
C LYS A 512 -31.05 -7.39 -4.17
N CYS A 513 -29.80 -7.34 -3.69
CA CYS A 513 -29.52 -6.97 -2.30
C CYS A 513 -30.03 -5.55 -1.99
N LEU A 514 -29.88 -4.61 -2.93
CA LEU A 514 -30.37 -3.24 -2.80
C LEU A 514 -31.90 -3.21 -2.77
N ALA A 515 -32.57 -3.97 -3.64
CA ALA A 515 -34.01 -4.11 -3.63
C ALA A 515 -34.54 -4.70 -2.30
N ALA A 516 -33.85 -5.70 -1.74
CA ALA A 516 -34.19 -6.27 -0.43
C ALA A 516 -34.04 -5.24 0.69
N CYS A 517 -32.94 -4.48 0.73
CA CYS A 517 -32.75 -3.39 1.70
C CYS A 517 -33.86 -2.34 1.58
N ASN A 518 -34.17 -1.89 0.36
CA ASN A 518 -35.24 -0.92 0.11
C ASN A 518 -36.61 -1.44 0.60
N SER A 519 -36.93 -2.70 0.33
CA SER A 519 -38.19 -3.32 0.77
C SER A 519 -38.30 -3.34 2.30
N ILE A 520 -37.21 -3.69 3.00
CA ILE A 520 -37.17 -3.74 4.46
C ILE A 520 -37.35 -2.33 5.05
N LEU A 521 -36.67 -1.33 4.49
CA LEU A 521 -36.76 0.07 4.93
C LEU A 521 -38.17 0.65 4.74
N VAL A 522 -38.81 0.42 3.58
CA VAL A 522 -40.15 0.92 3.27
C VAL A 522 -41.23 0.29 4.15
N GLU A 523 -41.17 -1.03 4.39
CA GLU A 523 -42.12 -1.72 5.25
C GLU A 523 -42.08 -1.16 6.68
N LYS A 524 -40.88 -0.82 7.16
CA LYS A 524 -40.69 -0.21 8.49
C LYS A 524 -41.13 1.23 8.58
N ALA A 525 -40.86 2.06 7.57
CA ALA A 525 -41.37 3.42 7.49
C ALA A 525 -42.92 3.44 7.55
N THR A 526 -43.55 2.45 6.90
CA THR A 526 -45.00 2.25 6.93
C THR A 526 -45.49 1.83 8.33
N GLN A 527 -44.80 0.92 9.03
CA GLN A 527 -45.17 0.51 10.40
C GLN A 527 -45.10 1.67 11.40
N LYS A 528 -44.10 2.56 11.31
CA LYS A 528 -43.98 3.76 12.17
C LYS A 528 -45.17 4.73 12.03
N GLN A 529 -45.86 4.76 10.89
CA GLN A 529 -47.03 5.61 10.67
C GLN A 529 -48.33 5.06 11.29
N PHE A 530 -48.41 3.77 11.65
CA PHE A 530 -49.65 3.11 12.05
C PHE A 530 -49.72 2.65 13.52
N SER A 531 -48.72 2.94 14.37
CA SER A 531 -48.75 2.57 15.80
C SER A 531 -48.31 3.70 16.74
N PRO A 532 -49.23 4.27 17.55
CA PRO A 532 -48.89 5.22 18.62
C PRO A 532 -48.85 4.56 20.03
N SER A 533 -48.56 3.25 20.14
CA SER A 533 -48.58 2.53 21.42
C SER A 533 -47.18 2.41 22.06
N PRO A 534 -47.01 2.70 23.36
CA PRO A 534 -45.71 2.72 24.06
C PRO A 534 -45.23 1.33 24.53
N ILE A 535 -45.48 0.27 23.77
CA ILE A 535 -44.95 -1.08 24.05
C ILE A 535 -43.98 -1.45 22.92
N GLU A 536 -42.76 -0.94 23.02
CA GLU A 536 -41.65 -1.18 22.06
C GLU A 536 -40.95 -2.54 22.24
N THR A 537 -41.67 -3.57 22.66
CA THR A 537 -41.05 -4.85 23.02
C THR A 537 -41.79 -6.01 22.38
N LEU A 538 -41.37 -6.42 21.17
CA LEU A 538 -41.06 -7.84 20.82
C LEU A 538 -41.06 -8.22 19.33
N GLU A 539 -41.47 -7.39 18.36
CA GLU A 539 -41.47 -7.83 16.94
C GLU A 539 -40.70 -6.86 16.03
N PHE A 540 -39.36 -6.91 16.11
CA PHE A 540 -38.48 -6.20 15.17
C PHE A 540 -38.60 -6.75 13.74
N TYR A 541 -39.04 -7.99 13.58
CA TYR A 541 -39.12 -8.69 12.30
C TYR A 541 -40.56 -9.06 11.93
N THR A 542 -41.02 -8.63 10.75
CA THR A 542 -42.17 -9.27 10.10
C THR A 542 -41.70 -10.54 9.37
N PRO A 543 -42.57 -11.53 9.12
CA PRO A 543 -42.24 -12.68 8.29
C PRO A 543 -41.63 -12.28 6.93
N ASN A 544 -42.09 -11.17 6.34
CA ASN A 544 -41.54 -10.65 5.09
C ASN A 544 -40.11 -10.14 5.26
N THR A 545 -39.81 -9.34 6.30
CA THR A 545 -38.44 -8.86 6.55
C THR A 545 -37.44 -9.99 6.81
N ILE A 546 -37.85 -11.08 7.47
CA ILE A 546 -36.99 -12.27 7.68
C ILE A 546 -36.68 -12.95 6.34
N VAL A 547 -37.71 -13.10 5.50
CA VAL A 547 -37.56 -13.71 4.17
C VAL A 547 -36.64 -12.86 3.29
N GLN A 548 -36.80 -11.53 3.29
CA GLN A 548 -35.96 -10.62 2.50
C GLN A 548 -34.51 -10.62 2.98
N ASP A 549 -34.23 -10.54 4.29
CA ASP A 549 -32.86 -10.59 4.83
C ASP A 549 -32.20 -11.96 4.57
N SER A 550 -32.95 -13.05 4.70
CA SER A 550 -32.46 -14.39 4.38
C SER A 550 -32.16 -14.55 2.88
N ALA A 551 -33.06 -14.09 2.00
CA ALA A 551 -32.84 -14.14 0.56
C ALA A 551 -31.65 -13.28 0.13
N MET A 552 -31.49 -12.09 0.73
CA MET A 552 -30.33 -11.23 0.52
C MET A 552 -29.03 -11.93 0.92
N LYS A 553 -28.98 -12.60 2.08
CA LYS A 553 -27.79 -13.33 2.55
C LYS A 553 -27.37 -14.49 1.65
N GLU A 554 -28.30 -15.04 0.87
CA GLU A 554 -28.02 -16.12 -0.09
C GLU A 554 -27.42 -15.63 -1.41
N GLU A 555 -27.59 -14.35 -1.75
CA GLU A 555 -27.07 -13.75 -2.97
C GLU A 555 -25.53 -13.73 -2.97
N ILE A 556 -24.93 -13.97 -4.13
CA ILE A 556 -23.46 -13.96 -4.28
C ILE A 556 -22.86 -12.60 -3.95
N GLY A 557 -23.58 -11.52 -4.27
CA GLY A 557 -23.20 -10.14 -3.96
C GLY A 557 -23.21 -9.88 -2.46
N TYR A 558 -24.00 -10.62 -1.69
CA TYR A 558 -23.86 -10.57 -0.24
C TYR A 558 -22.61 -11.32 0.22
N LYS A 559 -22.50 -12.60 -0.11
CA LYS A 559 -21.45 -13.51 0.37
C LYS A 559 -20.01 -13.07 0.05
N HIS A 560 -19.81 -12.50 -1.14
CA HIS A 560 -18.45 -12.14 -1.61
C HIS A 560 -18.17 -10.64 -1.56
N PHE A 561 -19.15 -9.81 -1.23
CA PHE A 561 -19.00 -8.35 -1.20
C PHE A 561 -19.64 -7.74 0.05
N LEU A 562 -20.97 -7.82 0.20
CA LEU A 562 -21.69 -7.03 1.22
C LEU A 562 -21.44 -7.50 2.65
N GLU A 563 -21.17 -8.79 2.85
CA GLU A 563 -20.93 -9.38 4.18
C GLU A 563 -19.77 -8.69 4.90
N MET A 564 -18.73 -8.27 4.18
CA MET A 564 -17.59 -7.54 4.75
C MET A 564 -18.00 -6.19 5.34
N PHE A 565 -18.87 -5.46 4.62
CA PHE A 565 -19.42 -4.18 5.07
C PHE A 565 -20.39 -4.37 6.24
N ASP A 566 -21.26 -5.39 6.15
CA ASP A 566 -22.21 -5.71 7.21
C ASP A 566 -21.49 -6.11 8.51
N MET A 567 -20.43 -6.93 8.41
CA MET A 567 -19.57 -7.24 9.55
C MET A 567 -18.92 -5.97 10.11
N ALA A 568 -18.33 -5.12 9.26
CA ALA A 568 -17.69 -3.88 9.69
C ALA A 568 -18.67 -2.95 10.46
N TYR A 569 -19.91 -2.85 9.98
CA TYR A 569 -20.98 -2.10 10.64
C TYR A 569 -21.35 -2.69 12.01
N GLN A 570 -21.53 -4.01 12.07
CA GLN A 570 -21.86 -4.73 13.31
C GLN A 570 -20.77 -4.55 14.38
N TYR A 571 -19.49 -4.61 13.98
CA TYR A 571 -18.38 -4.34 14.89
C TYR A 571 -18.45 -2.94 15.49
N LEU A 572 -18.80 -1.92 14.69
CA LEU A 572 -18.89 -0.53 15.14
C LEU A 572 -19.93 -0.36 16.26
N GLN A 573 -21.12 -0.89 16.04
CA GLN A 573 -22.21 -0.87 17.02
C GLN A 573 -21.80 -1.60 18.32
N SER A 574 -21.11 -2.74 18.20
CA SER A 574 -20.61 -3.47 19.38
C SER A 574 -19.53 -2.69 20.15
N SER A 575 -18.63 -1.99 19.45
CA SER A 575 -17.54 -1.22 20.06
C SER A 575 -18.00 0.04 20.79
N GLN A 576 -19.10 0.68 20.34
CA GLN A 576 -19.70 1.82 21.03
C GLN A 576 -20.38 1.40 22.35
N HIS A 577 -20.92 0.18 22.42
CA HIS A 577 -21.65 -0.34 23.58
C HIS A 577 -20.79 -1.00 24.67
N MET A 578 -19.49 -1.23 24.42
CA MET A 578 -18.53 -1.73 25.43
C MET A 578 -18.30 -0.76 26.62
N THR A 579 -18.92 0.42 26.59
CA THR A 579 -18.89 1.40 27.69
C THR A 579 -19.90 1.12 28.82
N HIS A 580 -20.80 0.14 28.68
CA HIS A 580 -21.82 -0.16 29.69
C HIS A 580 -21.87 -1.64 30.10
N THR A 581 -21.74 -1.86 31.42
CA THR A 581 -21.69 -3.16 32.12
C THR A 581 -23.06 -3.85 32.21
N GLN A 582 -23.72 -4.17 31.09
CA GLN A 582 -24.89 -5.05 31.09
C GLN A 582 -24.73 -6.22 30.13
N PRO A 583 -25.34 -7.39 30.42
CA PRO A 583 -25.27 -8.55 29.54
C PRO A 583 -25.79 -8.17 28.17
N ALA A 584 -25.17 -8.71 27.12
CA ALA A 584 -25.48 -8.48 25.72
C ALA A 584 -26.90 -8.92 25.32
N THR A 585 -27.93 -8.21 25.79
CA THR A 585 -29.12 -7.94 24.98
C THR A 585 -28.76 -6.74 24.11
N LEU A 586 -28.02 -7.02 23.04
CA LEU A 586 -27.70 -6.08 21.97
C LEU A 586 -29.01 -5.58 21.37
N PHE A 587 -29.49 -4.42 21.79
CA PHE A 587 -30.53 -3.70 21.07
C PHE A 587 -29.86 -2.97 19.90
N PHE A 588 -29.59 -3.69 18.82
CA PHE A 588 -29.12 -3.11 17.57
C PHE A 588 -30.23 -2.24 16.97
N ASP A 589 -29.95 -0.99 16.60
CA ASP A 589 -30.85 -0.28 15.69
C ASP A 589 -30.73 -0.91 14.29
N HIS A 590 -31.59 -1.89 14.03
CA HIS A 590 -31.57 -2.66 12.78
C HIS A 590 -31.90 -1.80 11.55
N LEU A 591 -32.53 -0.62 11.70
CA LEU A 591 -32.86 0.28 10.58
C LEU A 591 -31.61 0.98 10.04
N GLU A 592 -30.73 1.47 10.92
CA GLU A 592 -29.49 2.12 10.54
C GLU A 592 -28.55 1.17 9.77
N ARG A 593 -28.52 -0.12 10.16
CA ARG A 593 -27.82 -1.18 9.41
C ARG A 593 -28.28 -1.21 7.95
N TYR A 594 -29.58 -1.29 7.68
CA TYR A 594 -30.08 -1.39 6.30
C TYR A 594 -29.88 -0.10 5.49
N HIS A 595 -29.92 1.08 6.14
CA HIS A 595 -29.54 2.33 5.49
C HIS A 595 -28.06 2.35 5.07
N PHE A 596 -27.17 1.91 5.96
CA PHE A 596 -25.74 1.77 5.65
C PHE A 596 -25.49 0.81 4.49
N LEU A 597 -26.14 -0.37 4.51
CA LEU A 597 -26.01 -1.35 3.41
C LEU A 597 -26.58 -0.81 2.10
N GLN A 598 -27.72 -0.11 2.14
CA GLN A 598 -28.34 0.54 0.97
C GLN A 598 -27.40 1.58 0.34
N GLU A 599 -26.79 2.44 1.15
CA GLU A 599 -25.85 3.45 0.69
C GLU A 599 -24.59 2.80 0.09
N THR A 600 -24.01 1.83 0.79
CA THR A 600 -22.86 1.05 0.32
C THR A 600 -23.12 0.42 -1.05
N LEU A 601 -24.27 -0.25 -1.21
CA LEU A 601 -24.68 -0.86 -2.48
C LEU A 601 -24.83 0.19 -3.58
N SER A 602 -25.52 1.30 -3.30
CA SER A 602 -25.79 2.36 -4.28
C SER A 602 -24.52 3.00 -4.81
N GLN A 603 -23.57 3.33 -3.92
CA GLN A 603 -22.29 3.91 -4.31
C GLN A 603 -21.43 2.94 -5.13
N ASN A 604 -21.39 1.66 -4.74
CA ASN A 604 -20.57 0.67 -5.43
C ASN A 604 -21.14 0.24 -6.79
N LEU A 605 -22.46 0.16 -6.92
CA LEU A 605 -23.11 -0.02 -8.22
C LEU A 605 -22.78 1.13 -9.18
N ALA A 606 -22.72 2.38 -8.67
CA ALA A 606 -22.29 3.53 -9.47
C ALA A 606 -20.83 3.44 -9.91
N LEU A 607 -19.91 3.05 -9.00
CA LEU A 607 -18.49 2.84 -9.32
C LEU A 607 -18.30 1.75 -10.40
N MET A 608 -18.97 0.61 -10.25
CA MET A 608 -18.96 -0.47 -11.24
C MET A 608 -19.45 0.04 -12.61
N GLN A 609 -20.57 0.77 -12.62
CA GLN A 609 -21.14 1.31 -13.84
C GLN A 609 -20.18 2.30 -14.52
N GLN A 610 -19.51 3.17 -13.75
CA GLN A 610 -18.51 4.11 -14.26
C GLN A 610 -17.31 3.39 -14.88
N ALA A 611 -16.76 2.37 -14.19
CA ALA A 611 -15.65 1.57 -14.70
C ALA A 611 -16.01 0.84 -16.00
N ILE A 612 -17.19 0.22 -16.06
CA ILE A 612 -17.69 -0.47 -17.26
C ILE A 612 -17.91 0.52 -18.41
N GLN A 613 -18.53 1.68 -18.15
CA GLN A 613 -18.77 2.68 -19.20
C GLN A 613 -17.46 3.18 -19.82
N ARG A 614 -16.45 3.49 -18.99
CA ARG A 614 -15.12 3.89 -19.48
C ARG A 614 -14.48 2.82 -20.34
N PHE A 615 -14.69 1.55 -20.01
CA PHE A 615 -14.13 0.42 -20.75
C PHE A 615 -14.87 0.09 -22.06
N ILE A 616 -16.20 0.22 -22.09
CA ILE A 616 -17.01 -0.06 -23.29
C ILE A 616 -17.02 1.11 -24.27
N PHE A 617 -17.12 2.35 -23.79
CA PHE A 617 -17.34 3.54 -24.60
C PHE A 617 -16.07 4.34 -24.85
N ALA A 618 -14.90 3.69 -24.91
CA ALA A 618 -13.70 4.34 -25.46
C ALA A 618 -14.05 4.87 -26.87
N PRO A 619 -14.15 6.20 -27.08
CA PRO A 619 -14.54 6.81 -28.34
C PRO A 619 -13.56 6.43 -29.44
N PRO A 620 -14.02 6.40 -30.70
CA PRO A 620 -13.12 6.22 -31.82
C PRO A 620 -12.13 7.39 -31.88
N PRO A 621 -10.87 7.13 -32.27
CA PRO A 621 -9.80 8.11 -32.21
C PRO A 621 -10.12 9.33 -33.07
N MET A 622 -9.87 10.54 -32.52
CA MET A 622 -9.75 11.74 -33.34
C MET A 622 -8.59 11.57 -34.34
N ALA A 623 -8.77 12.05 -35.57
CA ALA A 623 -7.77 11.93 -36.62
C ALA A 623 -6.43 12.58 -36.21
N LEU A 624 -5.36 11.79 -36.18
CA LEU A 624 -4.02 12.23 -35.75
C LEU A 624 -2.91 11.82 -36.74
N LYS A 625 -1.76 12.48 -36.56
CA LYS A 625 -0.53 12.44 -37.36
C LYS A 625 -0.02 10.99 -37.50
N LYS A 626 0.00 10.46 -38.72
CA LYS A 626 0.56 9.13 -39.00
C LYS A 626 2.06 9.12 -38.69
N TYR A 627 2.48 8.25 -37.81
CA TYR A 627 3.88 7.87 -37.66
C TYR A 627 4.27 7.02 -38.88
N GLU A 628 5.27 7.43 -39.65
CA GLU A 628 5.81 6.63 -40.73
C GLU A 628 6.60 5.46 -40.15
N ARG A 629 6.26 4.24 -40.58
CA ARG A 629 6.85 2.99 -40.10
C ARG A 629 8.36 2.97 -40.36
N LEU A 630 9.17 2.97 -39.30
CA LEU A 630 10.61 2.73 -39.41
C LEU A 630 10.85 1.28 -39.86
N VAL A 631 11.70 1.13 -40.88
CA VAL A 631 11.85 -0.09 -41.67
C VAL A 631 12.76 -1.09 -40.93
N PRO A 632 12.40 -2.38 -40.79
CA PRO A 632 13.14 -3.29 -39.89
C PRO A 632 14.50 -3.80 -40.40
N LYS A 633 14.99 -3.39 -41.58
CA LYS A 633 16.31 -3.79 -42.09
C LYS A 633 16.98 -2.61 -42.78
N GLU A 634 17.99 -2.07 -42.12
CA GLU A 634 18.85 -1.06 -42.73
C GLU A 634 19.87 -1.74 -43.68
N PRO A 635 20.15 -1.16 -44.85
CA PRO A 635 21.13 -1.71 -45.78
C PRO A 635 22.52 -1.86 -45.12
N GLY A 636 23.04 -3.09 -45.05
CA GLY A 636 24.41 -3.36 -44.59
C GLY A 636 24.56 -3.89 -43.16
N GLU A 637 23.46 -4.10 -42.43
CA GLU A 637 23.47 -4.85 -41.15
C GLU A 637 23.80 -6.34 -41.37
N VAL A 638 24.71 -6.90 -40.56
CA VAL A 638 25.09 -8.32 -40.58
C VAL A 638 25.09 -8.87 -39.16
N TYR A 639 24.31 -9.92 -38.92
CA TYR A 639 24.28 -10.67 -37.67
C TYR A 639 24.35 -12.15 -38.05
N ALA A 640 25.56 -12.69 -38.06
CA ALA A 640 25.80 -14.03 -38.58
C ALA A 640 26.75 -14.82 -37.69
N PHE A 641 26.41 -16.10 -37.57
CA PHE A 641 27.27 -17.12 -37.00
C PHE A 641 27.33 -18.25 -38.03
N ALA A 642 28.36 -18.22 -38.87
CA ALA A 642 28.55 -19.13 -40.00
C ALA A 642 30.05 -19.35 -40.25
N ASP A 643 30.40 -20.50 -40.82
CA ASP A 643 31.78 -20.85 -41.20
C ASP A 643 32.82 -20.71 -40.07
N GLY A 644 32.39 -20.93 -38.82
CA GLY A 644 33.25 -20.81 -37.63
C GLY A 644 33.66 -19.37 -37.30
N ARG A 645 32.84 -18.38 -37.70
CA ARG A 645 33.07 -16.96 -37.43
C ARG A 645 31.82 -16.31 -36.81
N LEU A 646 32.05 -15.41 -35.86
CA LEU A 646 31.05 -14.49 -35.32
C LEU A 646 31.18 -13.16 -36.06
N GLN A 647 30.12 -12.75 -36.76
CA GLN A 647 30.05 -11.52 -37.52
C GLN A 647 28.90 -10.64 -37.01
N ILE A 648 29.23 -9.46 -36.48
CA ILE A 648 28.27 -8.45 -36.05
C ILE A 648 28.67 -7.13 -36.71
N LYS A 649 27.84 -6.64 -37.63
CA LYS A 649 27.98 -5.34 -38.27
C LYS A 649 26.68 -4.56 -38.12
N ASP A 650 26.75 -3.43 -37.43
CA ASP A 650 25.62 -2.50 -37.26
C ASP A 650 26.07 -1.09 -37.63
N PRO A 651 25.70 -0.59 -38.83
CA PRO A 651 26.10 0.75 -39.27
C PRO A 651 25.52 1.90 -38.44
N ILE A 652 24.37 1.69 -37.78
CA ILE A 652 23.75 2.72 -36.92
C ILE A 652 24.60 2.91 -35.66
N LEU A 653 25.12 1.81 -35.11
CA LEU A 653 25.93 1.83 -33.91
C LEU A 653 27.44 1.89 -34.18
N ASP A 654 27.86 2.01 -35.43
CA ASP A 654 29.26 1.91 -35.83
C ASP A 654 29.96 0.65 -35.26
N LEU A 655 29.26 -0.49 -35.26
CA LEU A 655 29.77 -1.77 -34.77
C LEU A 655 30.31 -2.62 -35.92
N SER A 656 31.49 -3.20 -35.72
CA SER A 656 32.08 -4.18 -36.64
C SER A 656 32.94 -5.19 -35.88
N ILE A 657 32.39 -6.39 -35.70
CA ILE A 657 33.06 -7.57 -35.13
C ILE A 657 33.09 -8.65 -36.21
N ASP A 658 34.27 -9.20 -36.45
CA ASP A 658 34.46 -10.36 -37.32
C ASP A 658 35.62 -11.20 -36.78
N GLU A 659 35.30 -12.20 -35.94
CA GLU A 659 36.31 -13.05 -35.31
C GLU A 659 36.01 -14.54 -35.44
N PRO A 660 37.05 -15.41 -35.44
CA PRO A 660 36.84 -16.85 -35.36
C PRO A 660 36.15 -17.22 -34.05
N PHE A 661 35.04 -17.95 -34.16
CA PHE A 661 34.31 -18.51 -33.03
C PHE A 661 33.78 -19.89 -33.44
N ALA A 662 34.27 -20.92 -32.75
CA ALA A 662 33.87 -22.30 -32.97
C ALA A 662 33.50 -22.93 -31.61
N PRO A 663 32.27 -22.71 -31.13
CA PRO A 663 31.82 -23.19 -29.83
C PRO A 663 31.85 -24.71 -29.80
N ASP A 664 32.43 -25.29 -28.75
CA ASP A 664 32.30 -26.72 -28.47
C ASP A 664 30.82 -27.02 -28.16
N PRO A 665 30.11 -27.85 -28.96
CA PRO A 665 28.70 -28.15 -28.75
C PRO A 665 28.37 -28.72 -27.36
N ALA A 666 29.35 -29.31 -26.66
CA ALA A 666 29.16 -29.89 -25.33
C ALA A 666 29.42 -28.90 -24.18
N LYS A 667 30.17 -27.81 -24.41
CA LYS A 667 30.60 -26.88 -23.35
C LYS A 667 30.10 -25.45 -23.57
N ASP A 668 30.12 -25.01 -24.82
CA ASP A 668 29.91 -23.63 -25.23
C ASP A 668 28.53 -23.43 -25.88
N HIS A 669 27.75 -24.50 -26.09
CA HIS A 669 26.37 -24.43 -26.59
C HIS A 669 25.39 -25.01 -25.57
N PHE A 670 24.62 -24.13 -24.94
CA PHE A 670 23.59 -24.54 -24.00
C PHE A 670 22.22 -24.54 -24.65
N LYS A 671 21.53 -25.68 -24.62
CA LYS A 671 20.18 -25.87 -25.17
C LYS A 671 19.24 -26.41 -24.12
N LYS A 672 18.01 -25.89 -24.09
CA LYS A 672 16.89 -26.48 -23.36
C LYS A 672 15.79 -26.82 -24.35
N PHE A 673 15.09 -27.93 -24.12
CA PHE A 673 14.01 -28.40 -24.98
C PHE A 673 12.67 -28.38 -24.25
N PHE A 674 11.59 -28.17 -24.99
CA PHE A 674 10.24 -28.47 -24.53
C PHE A 674 10.01 -29.99 -24.46
N PRO A 675 8.97 -30.47 -23.75
CA PRO A 675 8.63 -31.89 -23.72
C PRO A 675 8.37 -32.50 -25.11
N ASN A 676 7.94 -31.70 -26.08
CA ASN A 676 7.72 -32.10 -27.47
C ASN A 676 9.02 -32.27 -28.30
N GLY A 677 10.19 -32.01 -27.71
CA GLY A 677 11.49 -32.11 -28.36
C GLY A 677 11.92 -30.88 -29.17
N GLN A 678 11.08 -29.84 -29.28
CA GLN A 678 11.49 -28.57 -29.89
C GLN A 678 12.40 -27.78 -28.95
N ILE A 679 13.27 -26.95 -29.52
CA ILE A 679 14.18 -26.09 -28.74
C ILE A 679 13.35 -25.03 -28.02
N LYS A 680 13.50 -24.94 -26.69
CA LYS A 680 12.94 -23.86 -25.85
C LYS A 680 13.84 -22.63 -25.90
N PHE A 681 15.14 -22.84 -25.73
CA PHE A 681 16.13 -21.79 -25.97
C PHE A 681 17.51 -22.38 -26.29
N GLU A 682 18.35 -21.55 -26.91
CA GLU A 682 19.77 -21.81 -27.08
C GLU A 682 20.61 -20.57 -26.79
N MET A 683 21.77 -20.79 -26.17
CA MET A 683 22.75 -19.74 -25.82
C MET A 683 24.16 -20.25 -26.10
N TYR A 684 25.03 -19.33 -26.51
CA TYR A 684 26.41 -19.63 -26.81
C TYR A 684 27.35 -18.93 -25.83
N TYR A 685 28.44 -19.61 -25.46
CA TYR A 685 29.35 -19.18 -24.42
C TYR A 685 30.82 -19.21 -24.88
N LEU A 686 31.62 -18.35 -24.27
CA LEU A 686 33.08 -18.40 -24.31
C LEU A 686 33.58 -18.17 -22.88
N HIS A 687 34.22 -19.17 -22.28
CA HIS A 687 34.69 -19.09 -20.88
C HIS A 687 33.58 -18.71 -19.87
N GLN A 688 32.39 -19.31 -20.00
CA GLN A 688 31.17 -19.03 -19.19
C GLN A 688 30.54 -17.65 -19.41
N GLN A 689 31.06 -16.83 -20.32
CA GLN A 689 30.48 -15.56 -20.73
C GLN A 689 29.62 -15.75 -21.98
N LEU A 690 28.49 -15.06 -22.10
CA LEU A 690 27.68 -15.08 -23.32
C LEU A 690 28.50 -14.55 -24.50
N HIS A 691 28.52 -15.32 -25.59
CA HIS A 691 29.31 -15.03 -26.76
C HIS A 691 28.65 -15.64 -28.00
N GLY A 692 28.10 -14.81 -28.88
CA GLY A 692 27.28 -15.22 -30.02
C GLY A 692 25.78 -14.99 -29.79
N PRO A 693 24.91 -15.69 -30.56
CA PRO A 693 23.47 -15.49 -30.49
C PRO A 693 22.87 -16.09 -29.20
N SER A 694 21.76 -15.52 -28.75
CA SER A 694 20.88 -16.06 -27.72
C SER A 694 19.47 -16.05 -28.28
N ARG A 695 18.79 -17.19 -28.25
CA ARG A 695 17.48 -17.36 -28.89
C ARG A 695 16.52 -18.11 -27.99
N PHE A 696 15.30 -17.60 -27.92
CA PHE A 696 14.18 -18.20 -27.21
C PHE A 696 13.03 -18.46 -28.16
N TYR A 697 12.35 -19.59 -27.97
CA TYR A 697 11.28 -20.04 -28.85
C TYR A 697 10.04 -20.40 -28.04
N HIS A 698 8.88 -20.25 -28.69
CA HIS A 698 7.62 -20.80 -28.21
C HIS A 698 7.55 -22.31 -28.53
N GLU A 699 6.65 -23.05 -27.87
CA GLU A 699 6.50 -24.51 -28.04
C GLU A 699 6.10 -24.95 -29.47
N ASN A 700 5.66 -24.02 -30.30
CA ASN A 700 5.36 -24.25 -31.73
C ASN A 700 6.56 -23.95 -32.66
N GLY A 701 7.71 -23.57 -32.12
CA GLY A 701 8.95 -23.29 -32.85
C GLY A 701 9.08 -21.84 -33.33
N GLN A 702 8.12 -20.97 -33.05
CA GLN A 702 8.23 -19.54 -33.37
C GLN A 702 9.25 -18.86 -32.44
N LEU A 703 10.07 -17.98 -33.02
CA LEU A 703 11.06 -17.19 -32.28
C LEU A 703 10.35 -16.15 -31.40
N LEU A 704 10.67 -16.11 -30.11
CA LEU A 704 10.16 -15.13 -29.14
C LEU A 704 11.18 -14.05 -28.80
N SER A 705 12.47 -14.36 -28.83
CA SER A 705 13.53 -13.37 -28.64
C SER A 705 14.82 -13.82 -29.32
N GLU A 706 15.55 -12.86 -29.90
CA GLU A 706 16.92 -13.02 -30.40
C GLU A 706 17.77 -11.82 -29.98
N SER A 707 18.94 -12.11 -29.42
CA SER A 707 19.94 -11.14 -29.01
C SER A 707 21.34 -11.64 -29.38
N TRP A 708 22.30 -10.73 -29.50
CA TRP A 708 23.70 -11.07 -29.77
C TRP A 708 24.62 -10.55 -28.66
N PHE A 709 25.63 -11.35 -28.33
CA PHE A 709 26.55 -11.06 -27.23
C PHE A 709 28.00 -11.18 -27.67
N TYR A 710 28.85 -10.36 -27.06
CA TYR A 710 30.30 -10.44 -27.18
C TYR A 710 30.92 -10.31 -25.79
N ARG A 711 31.36 -11.44 -25.23
CA ARG A 711 32.00 -11.51 -23.90
C ARG A 711 31.12 -10.86 -22.83
N ASP A 712 29.92 -11.40 -22.65
CA ASP A 712 28.83 -10.93 -21.76
C ASP A 712 28.16 -9.61 -22.16
N LYS A 713 28.76 -8.80 -23.03
CA LYS A 713 28.15 -7.55 -23.47
C LYS A 713 27.14 -7.81 -24.58
N LYS A 714 25.89 -7.44 -24.34
CA LYS A 714 24.84 -7.42 -25.38
C LYS A 714 25.22 -6.38 -26.45
N LEU A 715 25.13 -6.74 -27.73
CA LEU A 715 25.55 -5.90 -28.84
C LEU A 715 24.57 -5.91 -29.99
N GLY A 716 24.48 -4.76 -30.64
CA GLY A 716 23.66 -4.57 -31.81
C GLY A 716 22.19 -4.70 -31.51
N LYS A 717 21.47 -5.30 -32.44
CA LYS A 717 20.03 -5.43 -32.44
C LYS A 717 19.57 -6.58 -31.56
N SER A 718 18.65 -6.27 -30.66
CA SER A 718 17.86 -7.21 -29.89
C SER A 718 16.43 -7.16 -30.40
N LEU A 719 15.86 -8.33 -30.69
CA LEU A 719 14.52 -8.50 -31.20
C LEU A 719 13.70 -9.33 -30.22
N GLN A 720 12.47 -8.91 -29.98
CA GLN A 720 11.49 -9.67 -29.22
C GLN A 720 10.18 -9.70 -29.99
N TYR A 721 9.46 -10.81 -29.89
CA TYR A 721 8.23 -11.07 -30.64
C TYR A 721 7.13 -11.52 -29.70
N TYR A 722 5.90 -11.15 -30.04
CA TYR A 722 4.72 -11.77 -29.47
C TYR A 722 4.62 -13.25 -29.88
N LYS A 723 3.87 -14.05 -29.11
CA LYS A 723 3.50 -15.42 -29.50
C LYS A 723 2.83 -15.51 -30.88
N THR A 724 2.25 -14.42 -31.38
CA THR A 724 1.67 -14.34 -32.73
C THR A 724 2.71 -14.25 -33.85
N GLY A 725 3.98 -13.97 -33.52
CA GLY A 725 5.05 -13.62 -34.45
C GLY A 725 5.13 -12.13 -34.80
N ALA A 726 4.22 -11.29 -34.29
CA ALA A 726 4.32 -9.84 -34.40
C ALA A 726 5.54 -9.33 -33.61
N LEU A 727 6.22 -8.30 -34.13
CA LEU A 727 7.34 -7.68 -33.45
C LEU A 727 6.83 -6.99 -32.17
N TYR A 728 7.46 -7.28 -31.03
CA TYR A 728 7.17 -6.65 -29.73
C TYR A 728 8.15 -5.52 -29.45
N SER A 729 9.46 -5.76 -29.63
CA SER A 729 10.46 -4.73 -29.45
C SER A 729 11.65 -4.89 -30.38
N LEU A 730 12.24 -3.76 -30.70
CA LEU A 730 13.52 -3.61 -31.38
C LEU A 730 14.36 -2.68 -30.51
N CYS A 731 15.41 -3.23 -29.93
CA CYS A 731 16.33 -2.48 -29.07
C CYS A 731 17.75 -2.58 -29.63
N ARG A 732 18.56 -1.55 -29.38
CA ARG A 732 19.95 -1.44 -29.84
C ARG A 732 20.88 -1.27 -28.66
N TYR A 733 21.97 -2.03 -28.69
CA TYR A 733 22.94 -2.10 -27.60
C TYR A 733 24.37 -1.87 -28.11
N ARG A 734 25.12 -1.06 -27.39
CA ARG A 734 26.57 -0.90 -27.54
C ARG A 734 27.23 -1.19 -26.20
N ASP A 735 28.20 -2.08 -26.20
CA ASP A 735 28.92 -2.50 -24.99
C ASP A 735 28.04 -2.94 -23.81
N GLY A 736 26.89 -3.56 -24.09
CA GLY A 736 25.93 -3.99 -23.07
C GLY A 736 24.95 -2.92 -22.59
N LEU A 737 25.11 -1.67 -23.03
CA LEU A 737 24.24 -0.54 -22.70
C LEU A 737 23.31 -0.22 -23.85
N LEU A 738 22.11 0.31 -23.56
CA LEU A 738 21.20 0.81 -24.58
C LEU A 738 21.84 2.00 -25.32
N ASP A 739 21.79 1.98 -26.65
CA ASP A 739 22.36 3.02 -27.51
C ASP A 739 21.53 3.14 -28.79
N GLY A 740 21.14 4.35 -29.16
CA GLY A 740 20.24 4.66 -30.26
C GLY A 740 18.75 4.48 -29.94
N THR A 741 17.94 4.38 -30.99
CA THR A 741 16.48 4.27 -30.89
C THR A 741 16.05 2.91 -30.37
N GLN A 742 15.16 2.91 -29.37
CA GLN A 742 14.48 1.75 -28.82
C GLN A 742 13.00 1.86 -29.16
N GLU A 743 12.45 0.83 -29.79
CA GLU A 743 11.07 0.82 -30.29
C GLU A 743 10.32 -0.38 -29.71
N TYR A 744 9.15 -0.12 -29.15
CA TYR A 744 8.20 -1.12 -28.67
C TYR A 744 6.92 -0.99 -29.48
N PHE A 745 6.27 -2.11 -29.76
CA PHE A 745 5.10 -2.18 -30.62
C PHE A 745 4.00 -2.98 -29.95
N TYR A 746 2.76 -2.62 -30.27
CA TYR A 746 1.60 -3.44 -29.97
C TYR A 746 1.53 -4.67 -30.90
N SER A 747 0.70 -5.65 -30.54
CA SER A 747 0.54 -6.89 -31.32
C SER A 747 -0.06 -6.68 -32.72
N ASN A 748 -0.72 -5.55 -32.96
CA ASN A 748 -1.19 -5.11 -34.28
C ASN A 748 -0.09 -4.43 -35.13
N GLY A 749 1.09 -4.20 -34.55
CA GLY A 749 2.25 -3.56 -35.17
C GLY A 749 2.28 -2.03 -35.09
N SER A 750 1.34 -1.37 -34.39
CA SER A 750 1.42 0.06 -34.12
C SER A 750 2.53 0.36 -33.09
N PRO A 751 3.18 1.55 -33.16
CA PRO A 751 4.16 1.93 -32.16
C PRO A 751 3.48 2.06 -30.79
N HIS A 752 4.14 1.54 -29.77
CA HIS A 752 3.73 1.66 -28.36
C HIS A 752 4.62 2.66 -27.65
N ILE A 753 5.95 2.49 -27.74
CA ILE A 753 6.92 3.35 -27.07
C ILE A 753 8.11 3.56 -28.00
N VAL A 754 8.55 4.81 -28.13
CA VAL A 754 9.78 5.18 -28.82
C VAL A 754 10.65 5.97 -27.86
N MET A 755 11.89 5.53 -27.67
CA MET A 755 12.85 6.14 -26.76
C MET A 755 14.20 6.25 -27.44
N GLN A 756 14.97 7.27 -27.06
CA GLN A 756 16.34 7.45 -27.52
C GLN A 756 17.31 7.30 -26.34
N TYR A 757 18.36 6.50 -26.55
CA TYR A 757 19.39 6.27 -25.56
C TYR A 757 20.77 6.61 -26.11
N LYS A 758 21.67 7.00 -25.22
CA LYS A 758 23.09 7.17 -25.49
C LYS A 758 23.87 6.68 -24.27
N GLU A 759 24.74 5.69 -24.47
CA GLU A 759 25.56 5.09 -23.41
C GLU A 759 24.73 4.67 -22.17
N GLY A 760 23.55 4.09 -22.40
CA GLY A 760 22.64 3.62 -21.35
C GLY A 760 21.78 4.69 -20.68
N LEU A 761 21.93 5.96 -21.05
CA LEU A 761 21.12 7.07 -20.52
C LEU A 761 20.11 7.55 -21.57
N LEU A 762 18.91 7.96 -21.12
CA LEU A 762 17.92 8.59 -22.00
C LEU A 762 18.46 9.90 -22.57
N GLU A 763 18.31 10.09 -23.88
CA GLU A 763 18.84 11.25 -24.62
C GLU A 763 17.87 11.64 -25.74
N GLY A 764 17.16 12.75 -25.61
CA GLY A 764 16.18 13.23 -26.59
C GLY A 764 14.73 12.90 -26.21
N GLU A 765 13.89 12.75 -27.23
CA GLU A 765 12.44 12.59 -27.08
C GLU A 765 12.06 11.15 -26.70
N VAL A 766 11.06 11.02 -25.81
CA VAL A 766 10.39 9.77 -25.46
C VAL A 766 8.90 9.94 -25.70
N CYS A 767 8.35 9.07 -26.55
CA CYS A 767 6.93 9.08 -26.89
C CYS A 767 6.27 7.77 -26.45
N VAL A 768 5.08 7.87 -25.88
CA VAL A 768 4.20 6.75 -25.55
C VAL A 768 2.89 6.91 -26.30
N TYR A 769 2.42 5.85 -26.94
CA TYR A 769 1.24 5.85 -27.79
C TYR A 769 0.19 4.83 -27.31
N THR A 770 -1.07 5.02 -27.70
CA THR A 770 -2.15 4.02 -27.60
C THR A 770 -2.04 2.98 -28.72
N ILE A 771 -2.78 1.87 -28.60
CA ILE A 771 -2.84 0.84 -29.65
C ILE A 771 -3.43 1.36 -30.97
N GLU A 772 -4.24 2.42 -30.91
CA GLU A 772 -4.77 3.18 -32.05
C GLU A 772 -3.76 4.19 -32.62
N GLY A 773 -2.61 4.38 -31.98
CA GLY A 773 -1.54 5.29 -32.39
C GLY A 773 -1.66 6.73 -31.88
N GLN A 774 -2.48 6.98 -30.85
CA GLN A 774 -2.62 8.32 -30.26
C GLN A 774 -1.52 8.58 -29.24
N LEU A 775 -0.96 9.78 -29.19
CA LEU A 775 0.08 10.14 -28.23
C LEU A 775 -0.51 10.24 -26.82
N LEU A 776 0.00 9.44 -25.87
CA LEU A 776 -0.34 9.47 -24.45
C LEU A 776 0.61 10.32 -23.64
N ARG A 777 1.91 10.30 -23.99
CA ARG A 777 2.94 11.01 -23.24
C ARG A 777 4.11 11.36 -24.14
N GLU A 778 4.65 12.55 -23.93
CA GLU A 778 5.84 13.09 -24.59
C GLU A 778 6.76 13.63 -23.50
N LEU A 779 8.00 13.17 -23.49
CA LEU A 779 9.03 13.61 -22.55
C LEU A 779 10.29 13.94 -23.32
N HIS A 780 11.12 14.79 -22.73
CA HIS A 780 12.43 15.12 -23.26
C HIS A 780 13.50 14.90 -22.21
N TYR A 781 14.61 14.30 -22.63
CA TYR A 781 15.74 13.95 -21.78
C TYR A 781 17.05 14.49 -22.35
N LYS A 782 18.00 14.74 -21.45
CA LYS A 782 19.39 15.05 -21.78
C LYS A 782 20.27 14.42 -20.70
N ALA A 783 21.22 13.58 -21.11
CA ALA A 783 22.10 12.84 -20.22
C ALA A 783 21.37 12.14 -19.06
N GLY A 784 20.23 11.50 -19.36
CA GLY A 784 19.42 10.76 -18.39
C GLY A 784 18.49 11.61 -17.51
N LYS A 785 18.55 12.95 -17.59
CA LYS A 785 17.70 13.87 -16.82
C LYS A 785 16.62 14.49 -17.68
N ARG A 786 15.44 14.76 -17.10
CA ARG A 786 14.37 15.48 -17.80
C ARG A 786 14.86 16.87 -18.22
N HIS A 787 14.64 17.23 -19.47
CA HIS A 787 15.09 18.50 -20.03
C HIS A 787 14.16 18.91 -21.16
N GLY A 788 13.47 20.04 -21.04
CA GLY A 788 12.44 20.48 -21.97
C GLY A 788 11.02 20.22 -21.46
N THR A 789 10.05 20.11 -22.36
CA THR A 789 8.64 19.97 -21.99
C THR A 789 8.24 18.50 -21.85
N GLU A 790 7.54 18.18 -20.75
CA GLU A 790 6.77 16.96 -20.55
C GLU A 790 5.29 17.27 -20.79
N LYS A 791 4.62 16.41 -21.55
CA LYS A 791 3.17 16.49 -21.81
C LYS A 791 2.53 15.12 -21.66
N MET A 792 1.29 15.12 -21.19
CA MET A 792 0.47 13.92 -21.09
C MET A 792 -0.92 14.22 -21.62
N TRP A 793 -1.48 13.25 -22.34
CA TRP A 793 -2.82 13.30 -22.90
C TRP A 793 -3.64 12.09 -22.44
N SER A 794 -4.94 12.27 -22.40
CA SER A 794 -5.87 11.16 -22.25
C SER A 794 -5.91 10.30 -23.51
N THR A 795 -6.51 9.12 -23.41
CA THR A 795 -6.87 8.28 -24.57
C THR A 795 -7.80 8.98 -25.58
N HIS A 796 -8.34 10.15 -25.24
CA HIS A 796 -9.19 10.95 -26.13
C HIS A 796 -8.43 12.08 -26.83
N GLY A 797 -7.13 12.23 -26.55
CA GLY A 797 -6.31 13.32 -27.06
C GLY A 797 -6.47 14.64 -26.31
N GLN A 798 -7.29 14.70 -25.24
CA GLN A 798 -7.33 15.85 -24.34
C GLN A 798 -6.04 15.91 -23.53
N GLN A 799 -5.34 17.05 -23.58
CA GLN A 799 -4.14 17.27 -22.76
C GLN A 799 -4.55 17.27 -21.28
N LEU A 800 -3.87 16.46 -20.48
CA LEU A 800 -4.08 16.29 -19.05
C LEU A 800 -3.00 16.99 -18.22
N MET A 801 -1.79 17.12 -18.77
CA MET A 801 -0.65 17.64 -18.05
C MET A 801 0.37 18.28 -18.97
N GLU A 802 1.03 19.33 -18.46
CA GLU A 802 2.21 19.95 -19.06
C GLU A 802 3.15 20.44 -17.97
N CYS A 803 4.45 20.21 -18.13
CA CYS A 803 5.48 20.67 -17.20
C CYS A 803 6.80 20.91 -17.95
N HIS A 804 7.60 21.88 -17.51
CA HIS A 804 8.90 22.19 -18.09
C HIS A 804 10.02 21.82 -17.12
N TYR A 805 11.11 21.28 -17.65
CA TYR A 805 12.26 20.83 -16.87
C TYR A 805 13.58 21.38 -17.42
N GLN A 806 14.51 21.67 -16.53
CA GLN A 806 15.90 21.97 -16.86
C GLN A 806 16.83 21.11 -15.98
N GLU A 807 17.56 20.20 -16.62
CA GLU A 807 18.54 19.32 -15.93
C GLU A 807 17.92 18.53 -14.76
N GLY A 808 16.69 18.06 -14.94
CA GLY A 808 15.92 17.30 -13.96
C GLY A 808 15.08 18.15 -13.00
N ILE A 809 15.28 19.47 -12.96
CA ILE A 809 14.58 20.38 -12.05
C ILE A 809 13.37 20.98 -12.77
N PRO A 810 12.15 20.92 -12.19
CA PRO A 810 11.00 21.65 -12.71
C PRO A 810 11.24 23.16 -12.77
N VAL A 811 10.83 23.81 -13.86
CA VAL A 811 10.97 25.27 -14.07
C VAL A 811 9.74 25.86 -14.76
N GLY A 812 9.47 27.15 -14.57
CA GLY A 812 8.39 27.84 -15.26
C GLY A 812 7.01 27.40 -14.76
N GLN A 813 6.12 26.99 -15.67
CA GLN A 813 4.75 26.61 -15.29
C GLN A 813 4.52 25.11 -15.43
N ALA A 814 3.81 24.53 -14.46
CA ALA A 814 3.22 23.21 -14.55
C ALA A 814 1.69 23.31 -14.50
N LYS A 815 0.99 22.64 -15.41
CA LYS A 815 -0.47 22.75 -15.58
C LYS A 815 -1.14 21.39 -15.64
N GLN A 816 -2.34 21.31 -15.08
CA GLN A 816 -3.17 20.12 -15.08
C GLN A 816 -4.61 20.43 -15.49
N TRP A 817 -5.13 19.63 -16.41
CA TRP A 817 -6.49 19.73 -16.92
C TRP A 817 -7.29 18.47 -16.60
N ASP A 818 -8.60 18.64 -16.45
CA ASP A 818 -9.53 17.52 -16.29
C ASP A 818 -9.79 16.82 -17.65
N ALA A 819 -10.53 15.71 -17.62
CA ALA A 819 -10.89 14.97 -18.83
C ALA A 819 -11.81 15.74 -19.79
N LYS A 820 -12.42 16.85 -19.35
CA LYS A 820 -13.26 17.75 -20.16
C LYS A 820 -12.45 18.92 -20.75
N GLY A 821 -11.19 19.08 -20.36
CA GLY A 821 -10.29 20.14 -20.80
C GLY A 821 -10.31 21.41 -19.95
N HIS A 822 -10.97 21.40 -18.79
CA HIS A 822 -10.91 22.54 -17.85
C HIS A 822 -9.59 22.50 -17.07
N LEU A 823 -8.90 23.64 -17.02
CA LEU A 823 -7.73 23.80 -16.15
C LEU A 823 -8.20 23.75 -14.70
N PHE A 824 -7.67 22.81 -13.91
CA PHE A 824 -8.02 22.69 -12.50
C PHE A 824 -6.81 22.80 -11.56
N LYS A 825 -5.58 22.82 -12.10
CA LYS A 825 -4.36 23.06 -11.30
C LYS A 825 -3.26 23.74 -12.12
N GLU A 826 -2.59 24.73 -11.53
CA GLU A 826 -1.44 25.42 -12.10
C GLU A 826 -0.44 25.73 -11.00
N VAL A 827 0.84 25.46 -11.27
CA VAL A 827 1.95 25.72 -10.38
C VAL A 827 2.95 26.59 -11.11
N ASP A 828 3.19 27.79 -10.61
CA ASP A 828 4.24 28.70 -11.07
C ASP A 828 5.49 28.48 -10.22
N ILE A 829 6.58 28.07 -10.86
CA ILE A 829 7.79 27.57 -10.21
C ILE A 829 8.89 28.64 -10.33
N HIS A 830 9.24 29.23 -9.19
CA HIS A 830 10.35 30.18 -9.08
C HIS A 830 11.64 29.46 -8.67
N ALA A 831 11.56 28.55 -7.69
CA ALA A 831 12.61 27.61 -7.30
C ALA A 831 12.00 26.36 -6.63
N PHE A 832 12.06 25.18 -7.25
CA PHE A 832 11.42 23.98 -6.71
C PHE A 832 12.36 23.13 -5.83
N PRO A 833 11.91 22.62 -4.66
CA PRO A 833 10.57 22.72 -4.06
C PRO A 833 10.35 23.92 -3.12
N GLU A 834 11.33 24.82 -2.97
CA GLU A 834 11.34 25.83 -1.91
C GLU A 834 10.39 27.03 -2.13
N ASP A 835 10.12 27.38 -3.38
CA ASP A 835 9.44 28.59 -3.83
C ASP A 835 8.58 28.35 -5.10
N PHE A 836 7.27 28.38 -4.89
CA PHE A 836 6.27 28.22 -5.95
C PHE A 836 4.93 28.84 -5.52
N ASP A 837 4.14 29.23 -6.52
CA ASP A 837 2.74 29.59 -6.36
C ASP A 837 1.86 28.46 -6.91
N LEU A 838 0.77 28.12 -6.22
CA LEU A 838 -0.20 27.11 -6.65
C LEU A 838 -1.58 27.74 -6.76
N THR A 839 -2.31 27.43 -7.83
CA THR A 839 -3.74 27.72 -7.93
C THR A 839 -4.52 26.46 -8.31
N ILE A 840 -5.67 26.25 -7.65
CA ILE A 840 -6.59 25.14 -7.90
C ILE A 840 -7.97 25.71 -8.22
N TRP A 841 -8.59 25.21 -9.30
CA TRP A 841 -9.93 25.60 -9.72
C TRP A 841 -10.93 24.44 -9.64
N ASN A 842 -12.21 24.75 -9.47
CA ASN A 842 -13.30 23.77 -9.60
C ASN A 842 -13.75 23.60 -11.06
N GLU A 843 -14.71 22.70 -11.31
CA GLU A 843 -15.26 22.46 -12.65
C GLU A 843 -15.93 23.70 -13.27
N GLN A 844 -16.30 24.71 -12.48
CA GLN A 844 -16.86 25.98 -12.95
C GLN A 844 -15.79 27.05 -13.24
N GLY A 845 -14.50 26.73 -13.09
CA GLY A 845 -13.39 27.66 -13.29
C GLY A 845 -13.20 28.67 -12.15
N GLN A 846 -13.82 28.44 -10.99
CA GLN A 846 -13.63 29.28 -9.81
C GLN A 846 -12.46 28.76 -8.99
N CYS A 847 -11.59 29.66 -8.55
CA CYS A 847 -10.48 29.31 -7.66
C CYS A 847 -11.04 28.79 -6.33
N VAL A 848 -10.59 27.60 -5.93
CA VAL A 848 -10.95 26.92 -4.68
C VAL A 848 -9.84 27.06 -3.65
N LYS A 849 -8.59 27.01 -4.10
CA LYS A 849 -7.40 27.16 -3.25
C LYS A 849 -6.29 27.87 -4.03
N SER A 850 -5.60 28.78 -3.36
CA SER A 850 -4.37 29.36 -3.87
C SER A 850 -3.29 29.27 -2.79
N PHE A 851 -2.04 29.18 -3.19
CA PHE A 851 -0.89 29.26 -2.32
C PHE A 851 0.12 30.20 -2.97
N VAL A 852 0.69 31.11 -2.19
CA VAL A 852 1.73 32.04 -2.63
C VAL A 852 3.00 31.76 -1.83
N ASN A 853 4.08 31.40 -2.50
CA ASN A 853 5.33 30.87 -1.89
C ASN A 853 5.06 29.69 -0.92
N GLY A 854 4.13 28.80 -1.26
CA GLY A 854 3.75 27.65 -0.44
C GLY A 854 2.92 27.94 0.82
N VAL A 855 2.38 29.16 0.98
CA VAL A 855 1.43 29.51 2.07
C VAL A 855 0.04 29.71 1.47
N GLU A 856 -1.00 29.13 2.09
CA GLU A 856 -2.37 29.20 1.58
C GLU A 856 -2.88 30.66 1.57
N ASP A 857 -3.25 31.13 0.37
CA ASP A 857 -3.82 32.45 0.12
C ASP A 857 -5.34 32.36 0.04
N TYR A 858 -6.00 33.05 0.97
CA TYR A 858 -7.45 33.09 1.10
C TYR A 858 -8.09 34.28 0.36
N SER A 859 -7.31 35.14 -0.30
CA SER A 859 -7.78 36.43 -0.85
C SER A 859 -8.90 36.26 -1.89
N GLN A 860 -8.73 35.35 -2.85
CA GLN A 860 -9.77 35.07 -3.85
C GLN A 860 -11.01 34.40 -3.24
N LEU A 861 -10.82 33.47 -2.29
CA LEU A 861 -11.95 32.81 -1.62
C LEU A 861 -12.76 33.82 -0.80
N TYR A 862 -12.07 34.78 -0.17
CA TYR A 862 -12.68 35.89 0.54
C TYR A 862 -13.51 36.76 -0.39
N GLU A 863 -12.96 37.21 -1.53
CA GLU A 863 -13.71 38.03 -2.51
C GLU A 863 -14.98 37.32 -3.01
N GLN A 864 -14.89 36.03 -3.34
CA GLN A 864 -16.05 35.23 -3.76
C GLN A 864 -17.09 35.08 -2.65
N THR A 865 -16.63 34.86 -1.41
CA THR A 865 -17.50 34.74 -0.24
C THR A 865 -18.20 36.08 0.02
N GLN A 866 -17.45 37.19 -0.05
CA GLN A 866 -17.98 38.53 0.10
C GLN A 866 -19.06 38.84 -0.97
N GLN A 867 -18.81 38.51 -2.24
CA GLN A 867 -19.82 38.68 -3.31
C GLN A 867 -21.10 37.87 -3.05
N LYS A 868 -20.98 36.63 -2.58
CA LYS A 868 -22.16 35.80 -2.22
C LYS A 868 -22.93 36.39 -1.05
N VAL A 869 -22.23 36.86 -0.02
CA VAL A 869 -22.84 37.51 1.14
C VAL A 869 -23.53 38.82 0.72
N ASP A 870 -22.92 39.62 -0.16
CA ASP A 870 -23.51 40.85 -0.69
C ASP A 870 -24.78 40.56 -1.51
N LEU A 871 -24.78 39.52 -2.35
CA LEU A 871 -25.96 39.08 -3.09
C LEU A 871 -27.11 38.62 -2.17
N LEU A 872 -26.79 37.84 -1.15
CA LEU A 872 -27.75 37.42 -0.10
C LEU A 872 -28.30 38.62 0.66
N GLU A 873 -27.46 39.61 0.96
CA GLU A 873 -27.88 40.85 1.61
C GLU A 873 -28.83 41.66 0.76
N THR A 874 -28.54 41.83 -0.53
CA THR A 874 -29.45 42.49 -1.46
C THR A 874 -30.79 41.76 -1.53
N ALA A 875 -30.77 40.42 -1.66
CA ALA A 875 -32.00 39.63 -1.69
C ALA A 875 -32.84 39.77 -0.40
N LEU A 876 -32.20 39.72 0.78
CA LEU A 876 -32.88 39.88 2.07
C LEU A 876 -33.43 41.30 2.26
N LYS A 877 -32.69 42.33 1.82
CA LYS A 877 -33.17 43.72 1.83
C LYS A 877 -34.38 43.90 0.93
N ASP A 878 -34.36 43.33 -0.27
CA ASP A 878 -35.48 43.39 -1.19
C ASP A 878 -36.73 42.70 -0.61
N ILE A 879 -36.56 41.54 0.04
CA ILE A 879 -37.64 40.85 0.76
C ILE A 879 -38.18 41.72 1.90
N LEU A 880 -37.32 42.33 2.72
CA LEU A 880 -37.76 43.21 3.81
C LEU A 880 -38.51 44.44 3.29
N ILE A 881 -38.04 45.08 2.22
CA ILE A 881 -38.70 46.24 1.60
C ILE A 881 -40.10 45.85 1.09
N GLN A 882 -40.26 44.63 0.55
CA GLN A 882 -41.54 44.12 0.09
C GLN A 882 -42.47 43.72 1.26
N MET A 883 -41.92 43.14 2.32
CA MET A 883 -42.70 42.65 3.47
C MET A 883 -43.07 43.74 4.47
N GLU A 884 -42.25 44.78 4.66
CA GLU A 884 -42.45 45.78 5.71
C GLU A 884 -43.78 46.55 5.58
N PRO A 885 -44.25 46.98 4.39
CA PRO A 885 -45.58 47.57 4.24
C PRO A 885 -46.71 46.59 4.58
N ILE A 886 -46.56 45.33 4.17
CA ILE A 886 -47.55 44.26 4.38
C ILE A 886 -47.70 43.96 5.87
N VAL A 887 -46.58 43.79 6.57
CA VAL A 887 -46.52 43.53 8.01
C VAL A 887 -47.08 44.73 8.79
N GLN A 888 -46.74 45.97 8.42
CA GLN A 888 -47.26 47.18 9.09
C GLN A 888 -48.77 47.37 8.90
N GLU A 889 -49.29 47.11 7.70
CA GLU A 889 -50.72 47.14 7.41
C GLU A 889 -51.48 46.05 8.19
N HIS A 890 -50.91 44.85 8.29
CA HIS A 890 -51.52 43.75 9.05
C HIS A 890 -51.49 43.99 10.57
N LEU A 891 -50.39 44.51 11.11
CA LEU A 891 -50.25 44.88 12.53
C LEU A 891 -51.21 45.99 12.96
N THR A 892 -51.61 46.87 12.03
CA THR A 892 -52.58 47.95 12.31
C THR A 892 -54.04 47.50 12.17
N GLN A 893 -54.34 46.38 11.50
CA GLN A 893 -55.71 45.94 11.20
C GLN A 893 -56.20 44.68 11.96
N ALA A 894 -55.34 43.85 12.56
CA ALA A 894 -55.77 42.56 13.13
C ALA A 894 -55.90 42.51 14.66
N LYS A 895 -57.10 42.12 15.15
CA LYS A 895 -57.30 41.41 16.43
C LYS A 895 -57.31 39.92 16.12
N GLU A 896 -56.43 39.18 16.79
CA GLU A 896 -56.22 37.72 16.76
C GLU A 896 -55.52 37.12 15.52
N VAL A 897 -54.27 36.72 15.79
CA VAL A 897 -53.43 35.68 15.18
C VAL A 897 -53.12 35.80 13.69
N ASP A 898 -51.95 36.37 13.40
CA ASP A 898 -50.99 35.75 12.47
C ASP A 898 -49.57 35.94 13.02
N LEU A 899 -49.28 35.26 14.14
CA LEU A 899 -47.98 35.29 14.84
C LEU A 899 -46.83 34.86 13.91
N ASN A 900 -47.11 34.01 12.91
CA ASN A 900 -46.12 33.48 11.98
C ASN A 900 -45.45 34.56 11.12
N LEU A 901 -46.21 35.51 10.55
CA LEU A 901 -45.64 36.51 9.64
C LEU A 901 -44.71 37.50 10.37
N ALA A 902 -45.06 37.84 11.61
CA ALA A 902 -44.23 38.69 12.47
C ALA A 902 -42.98 37.96 12.98
N GLU A 903 -43.09 36.67 13.30
CA GLU A 903 -41.94 35.81 13.64
C GLU A 903 -41.01 35.58 12.45
N GLU A 904 -41.54 35.35 11.25
CA GLU A 904 -40.75 35.24 10.01
C GLU A 904 -40.03 36.56 9.69
N PHE A 905 -40.71 37.70 9.82
CA PHE A 905 -40.10 39.02 9.63
C PHE A 905 -39.02 39.34 10.68
N ALA A 906 -39.24 38.94 11.94
CA ALA A 906 -38.22 39.04 13.00
C ALA A 906 -37.02 38.13 12.73
N THR A 907 -37.26 36.90 12.25
CA THR A 907 -36.22 35.94 11.85
C THR A 907 -35.37 36.47 10.70
N ILE A 908 -35.98 37.13 9.71
CA ILE A 908 -35.26 37.77 8.59
C ILE A 908 -34.41 38.95 9.08
N LYS A 909 -34.93 39.79 10.00
CA LYS A 909 -34.16 40.88 10.63
C LYS A 909 -32.98 40.35 11.46
N GLU A 910 -33.18 39.24 12.17
CA GLU A 910 -32.12 38.57 12.93
C GLU A 910 -31.06 37.95 12.01
N ALA A 911 -31.47 37.31 10.91
CA ALA A 911 -30.57 36.81 9.88
C ALA A 911 -29.70 37.93 9.27
N MET A 912 -30.28 39.11 9.00
CA MET A 912 -29.52 40.27 8.55
C MET A 912 -28.48 40.76 9.58
N LYS A 913 -28.84 40.78 10.86
CA LYS A 913 -27.92 41.15 11.93
C LYS A 913 -26.75 40.16 12.04
N ASN A 914 -27.05 38.87 11.94
CA ASN A 914 -26.04 37.81 11.97
C ASN A 914 -25.11 37.86 10.75
N MET A 915 -25.60 38.33 9.60
CA MET A 915 -24.81 38.47 8.37
C MET A 915 -23.79 39.62 8.45
N GLN A 916 -24.12 40.73 9.12
CA GLN A 916 -23.13 41.78 9.38
C GLN A 916 -21.99 41.28 10.28
N ALA A 917 -22.33 40.54 11.34
CA ALA A 917 -21.33 39.91 12.21
C ALA A 917 -20.46 38.88 11.44
N LEU A 918 -21.05 38.17 10.48
CA LEU A 918 -20.32 37.26 9.59
C LEU A 918 -19.30 38.01 8.73
N LYS A 919 -19.67 39.16 8.14
CA LYS A 919 -18.75 40.01 7.35
C LYS A 919 -17.58 40.52 8.18
N ASP A 920 -17.85 41.00 9.38
CA ASP A 920 -16.82 41.53 10.29
C ASP A 920 -15.83 40.43 10.69
N ASN A 921 -16.33 39.23 11.03
CA ASN A 921 -15.48 38.05 11.31
C ASN A 921 -14.68 37.59 10.09
N LEU A 922 -15.26 37.64 8.89
CA LEU A 922 -14.59 37.27 7.65
C LEU A 922 -13.39 38.21 7.39
N ALA A 923 -13.59 39.52 7.56
CA ALA A 923 -12.56 40.53 7.37
C ALA A 923 -11.41 40.40 8.39
N GLU A 924 -11.73 40.15 9.67
CA GLU A 924 -10.73 39.93 10.71
C GLU A 924 -9.89 38.66 10.45
N THR A 925 -10.53 37.58 9.99
CA THR A 925 -9.85 36.33 9.62
C THR A 925 -8.89 36.56 8.43
N MET A 926 -9.31 37.32 7.42
CA MET A 926 -8.47 37.64 6.27
C MET A 926 -7.25 38.48 6.66
N GLN A 927 -7.43 39.51 7.48
CA GLN A 927 -6.35 40.35 7.99
C GLN A 927 -5.26 39.49 8.68
N LYS A 928 -5.68 38.55 9.52
CA LYS A 928 -4.79 37.64 10.25
C LYS A 928 -4.02 36.69 9.32
N ASN A 929 -4.67 36.20 8.26
CA ASN A 929 -4.02 35.33 7.27
C ASN A 929 -2.97 36.09 6.44
N ILE A 930 -3.26 37.34 6.05
CA ILE A 930 -2.30 38.21 5.36
C ILE A 930 -1.06 38.45 6.24
N GLU A 931 -1.26 38.76 7.52
CA GLU A 931 -0.17 38.96 8.47
C GLU A 931 0.69 37.69 8.64
N GLN A 932 0.07 36.51 8.71
CA GLN A 932 0.79 35.23 8.79
C GLN A 932 1.61 34.92 7.53
N ALA A 933 1.07 35.19 6.35
CA ALA A 933 1.77 35.02 5.08
C ALA A 933 2.97 35.98 4.97
N GLU A 934 2.81 37.24 5.38
CA GLU A 934 3.91 38.21 5.44
C GLU A 934 4.98 37.84 6.47
N GLU A 935 4.60 37.29 7.62
CA GLU A 935 5.55 36.84 8.65
C GLU A 935 6.36 35.63 8.17
N ALA A 936 5.72 34.66 7.50
CA ALA A 936 6.38 33.53 6.86
C ALA A 936 7.40 33.99 5.80
N LYS A 937 7.03 35.00 4.99
CA LYS A 937 7.93 35.64 4.01
C LYS A 937 9.18 36.24 4.66
N ARG A 938 9.03 36.97 5.78
CA ARG A 938 10.16 37.57 6.51
C ARG A 938 11.08 36.51 7.14
N LYS A 939 10.53 35.42 7.67
CA LYS A 939 11.30 34.32 8.27
C LYS A 939 12.14 33.55 7.24
N ARG A 940 11.65 33.35 6.01
CA ARG A 940 12.41 32.66 4.95
C ARG A 940 13.47 33.54 4.29
N GLN A 941 13.20 34.84 4.13
CA GLN A 941 14.18 35.80 3.60
C GLN A 941 15.34 36.09 4.57
N SER A 942 15.21 35.74 5.84
CA SER A 942 16.28 35.93 6.84
C SER A 942 17.13 34.67 7.07
N SER A 943 16.85 33.56 6.39
CA SER A 943 17.53 32.27 6.52
C SER A 943 18.46 31.91 5.35
N GLU A 944 18.94 32.89 4.57
CA GLU A 944 20.06 32.65 3.64
C GLU A 944 21.36 32.44 4.44
N PRO A 945 22.11 31.35 4.23
CA PRO A 945 23.44 31.20 4.79
C PRO A 945 24.44 32.07 4.02
N SER A 946 25.22 32.86 4.75
CA SER A 946 26.43 33.54 4.26
C SER A 946 27.54 32.56 3.90
#